data_AF-A0A8B8WA32-F1
#
_entry.id   AF-A0A8B8WA32-F1
#
_cell.length_a   1.000
_cell.length_b   1.000
_cell.length_c   1.000
_cell.angle_alpha   90.00
_cell.angle_beta   90.00
_cell.angle_gamma   90.00
#
_symmetry.space_group_name_H-M   'P 1'
#
loop_
_entity.id
_entity.type
_entity.pdbx_description
1 polymer ?
#
loop_
_entity_poly.entity_id
_entity_poly.type
_entity_poly.pdbx_seq_one_letter_code
_entity_poly.pdbx_strand_id
1 'polypeptide(L)'
;MLLCLCFQKPAMTARALLAGGRRDPGLCAPTRGTPSPPGLPRTPSRPRPRLRPLLLLPLLLLPRSALSAAFTVGVLGPWACDPIFARARPDLAARLAAARLNHEAALEGGPRFEVALLPEPCRTPGSLGAVSSALTRVSGLVGPVNPAACRPAELLAQEAGIALVPWGCPGMRAAGTTAPAVTPAADALYALLRAFRWAHVALVTAPQDLWVEAGRALSTALRARGLPVALVTSMEPSDLSGAREALRRVQDGPRVRGPDALAVLANSSQLRKAHDAVLTLTRHCPPGGSVLDSLRRAQEHQELPPDLNLQQVSPLFGTIYDSVFLLAGGVARARAAAGGGWVSGAAVARHVRDAQVPGFCGALGGAEEPSFVLLDTDAAGDRLFATYVLNPTRGFFRSAGTPVHFPRGGRGPGPDPSCWFDPDVICNGGVEPGVIFIGFLLVVLMGLTGAFLAHYFRHRLLHIQMVSGPNKIILTLDDITFLPPQRGSSRKVAQGSRWSLAARSLSDVRSIHSQIPDYTNIGLYEGDWVWLKKFPGEQHVAIRPATKMAFSKIRELRHENLALYLGLFLAGGAGGAAAPGEGMLAVVSEHCARGSLQDLLAQRDIKLDWMFKSSLLLDLIKGIRYLHHRGVAHGRLKSRNCVVDGRFVLKVTDHGHGRLLEAQRVLPETPSAEDQLWTAPELLRDPALERRGTLAGDVFSLGIIMQEVVCRSAPYAMLELTPEEVVKRVQSPPPLCRPSVSIDQAPMECIQLMKQCWAEQPELRPSMDRTFDLFKSINKGRKMNIIDSMLRMLEQYSSNLEDLIRERTEELELEKQKTDRLLTQMLPPSVAEALKMGTPVEPEYFEEVTLYFSDIVGFTTISAMSEPIEVVDLLNDLYTLFDAIIGSHDVYKVETIGDAYMVASGLPQRNGQRHAAEIANMALDILSAVGTFRMRHMPEVPVRIRIGLHSGPCVAGVVGLTMPRYCLFGDTVNTASRMESTGLPYRIHVNRSTVQILSALDEGFQTEVRGRTELKGKGTEETYWLVGRRGFDKPIPKPPDLQPGDSNHGIRLQDIPPERRRKLEKARPGLFSGK
;
A
#
# COMPACT_ATOMS: atom_id res chain seq x y z
N MET A 1 10.51 -0.90 -14.92
CA MET A 1 10.08 0.47 -15.26
C MET A 1 8.56 0.51 -15.43
N LEU A 2 7.83 0.79 -14.35
CA LEU A 2 6.44 1.23 -14.41
C LEU A 2 6.51 2.72 -14.04
N LEU A 3 6.32 3.62 -15.00
CA LEU A 3 6.23 5.07 -14.73
C LEU A 3 4.77 5.51 -14.86
N CYS A 4 4.19 5.99 -13.78
CA CYS A 4 2.78 6.30 -13.72
C CYS A 4 2.52 7.78 -14.04
N LEU A 5 2.33 8.09 -15.32
CA LEU A 5 1.27 9.05 -15.69
C LEU A 5 -0.02 8.23 -15.87
N CYS A 6 -0.46 7.60 -14.76
CA CYS A 6 -1.47 6.52 -14.69
C CYS A 6 -1.14 5.21 -15.44
N PHE A 7 -1.64 4.07 -14.94
CA PHE A 7 -1.28 2.72 -15.41
C PHE A 7 -2.43 1.92 -16.04
N GLN A 8 -2.00 0.88 -16.77
CA GLN A 8 -2.72 -0.38 -17.07
C GLN A 8 -3.86 -0.38 -18.11
N LYS A 9 -3.56 -0.97 -19.27
CA LYS A 9 -4.26 -2.20 -19.74
C LYS A 9 -3.38 -3.39 -19.32
N PRO A 10 -3.96 -4.55 -18.98
CA PRO A 10 -4.58 -5.41 -19.98
C PRO A 10 -6.10 -5.50 -19.82
N ALA A 11 -6.79 -5.74 -20.92
CA ALA A 11 -8.21 -6.07 -20.85
C ALA A 11 -8.42 -7.48 -20.28
N MET A 12 -9.10 -7.57 -19.13
CA MET A 12 -10.23 -8.49 -18.99
C MET A 12 -11.35 -7.79 -18.23
N THR A 13 -12.56 -7.97 -18.76
CA THR A 13 -13.81 -7.43 -18.23
C THR A 13 -14.18 -8.03 -16.87
N ALA A 14 -14.39 -7.19 -15.86
CA ALA A 14 -15.18 -7.53 -14.69
C ALA A 14 -16.57 -6.88 -14.81
N ARG A 15 -17.57 -7.65 -15.25
CA ARG A 15 -18.98 -7.24 -15.31
C ARG A 15 -19.74 -8.01 -14.23
N ALA A 16 -19.93 -7.40 -13.08
CA ALA A 16 -20.78 -7.93 -12.00
C ALA A 16 -22.09 -7.15 -11.97
N LEU A 17 -23.19 -7.83 -12.31
CA LEU A 17 -24.56 -7.37 -12.10
C LEU A 17 -25.21 -8.37 -11.13
N LEU A 18 -25.85 -7.87 -10.07
CA LEU A 18 -26.48 -8.67 -9.03
C LEU A 18 -27.96 -8.95 -9.34
N ALA A 19 -28.44 -10.10 -8.82
CA ALA A 19 -29.82 -10.57 -8.66
C ALA A 19 -30.60 -10.97 -9.94
N GLY A 20 -31.25 -12.15 -9.91
CA GLY A 20 -32.23 -12.46 -10.97
C GLY A 20 -32.83 -13.87 -11.19
N GLY A 21 -32.55 -14.90 -10.37
CA GLY A 21 -33.45 -16.08 -10.23
C GLY A 21 -33.61 -17.14 -11.36
N ARG A 22 -33.53 -18.41 -10.92
CA ARG A 22 -34.17 -19.66 -11.43
C ARG A 22 -33.59 -20.46 -12.62
N ARG A 23 -33.31 -21.72 -12.27
CA ARG A 23 -33.42 -23.01 -13.00
C ARG A 23 -32.22 -23.54 -13.80
N ASP A 24 -31.61 -24.54 -13.16
CA ASP A 24 -30.82 -25.70 -13.59
C ASP A 24 -31.33 -26.46 -14.84
N PRO A 25 -30.64 -27.54 -15.32
CA PRO A 25 -29.19 -27.82 -15.39
C PRO A 25 -28.76 -28.36 -16.80
N GLY A 26 -27.45 -28.54 -17.05
CA GLY A 26 -27.03 -29.49 -18.11
C GLY A 26 -25.58 -29.40 -18.63
N LEU A 27 -24.89 -30.56 -18.62
CA LEU A 27 -23.68 -30.96 -19.39
C LEU A 27 -22.44 -30.02 -19.29
N CYS A 28 -21.30 -30.45 -18.74
CA CYS A 28 -20.52 -31.62 -19.20
C CYS A 28 -19.74 -32.32 -18.07
N ALA A 29 -19.61 -33.64 -18.20
CA ALA A 29 -18.72 -34.48 -17.39
C ALA A 29 -17.56 -35.02 -18.26
N PRO A 30 -16.40 -35.40 -17.67
CA PRO A 30 -15.37 -36.17 -18.37
C PRO A 30 -15.30 -37.62 -17.87
N THR A 31 -15.33 -38.60 -18.78
CA THR A 31 -15.12 -40.04 -18.46
C THR A 31 -14.20 -40.76 -19.44
N ARG A 32 -13.03 -41.17 -18.93
CA ARG A 32 -12.21 -42.38 -19.21
C ARG A 32 -12.14 -43.01 -20.63
N GLY A 33 -10.91 -43.27 -21.09
CA GLY A 33 -10.44 -44.67 -21.22
C GLY A 33 -9.61 -45.14 -22.44
N THR A 34 -8.27 -45.17 -22.31
CA THR A 34 -7.32 -46.19 -22.85
C THR A 34 -7.15 -46.39 -24.38
N PRO A 35 -6.14 -47.13 -24.92
CA PRO A 35 -5.00 -47.84 -24.29
C PRO A 35 -3.57 -47.48 -24.83
N SER A 36 -2.54 -48.13 -24.27
CA SER A 36 -1.14 -48.22 -24.77
C SER A 36 -0.75 -49.70 -24.96
N PRO A 37 0.22 -50.07 -25.83
CA PRO A 37 1.62 -50.35 -25.39
C PRO A 37 2.68 -50.18 -26.54
N PRO A 38 3.95 -50.68 -26.50
CA PRO A 38 4.92 -51.02 -25.42
C PRO A 38 6.21 -50.11 -25.51
N GLY A 39 7.39 -50.33 -24.88
CA GLY A 39 7.79 -51.17 -23.74
C GLY A 39 9.27 -51.68 -23.76
N LEU A 40 10.03 -51.41 -22.67
CA LEU A 40 11.29 -52.08 -22.20
C LEU A 40 12.65 -51.86 -22.96
N PRO A 41 13.84 -52.09 -22.32
CA PRO A 41 14.18 -52.25 -20.89
C PRO A 41 15.35 -51.34 -20.36
N ARG A 42 15.74 -51.54 -19.08
CA ARG A 42 16.81 -50.84 -18.31
C ARG A 42 18.19 -51.56 -18.34
N THR A 43 19.18 -50.88 -17.75
CA THR A 43 20.36 -51.35 -16.92
C THR A 43 21.76 -51.08 -17.52
N PRO A 44 22.86 -51.06 -16.72
CA PRO A 44 23.04 -50.59 -15.34
C PRO A 44 24.24 -49.61 -15.18
N SER A 45 24.51 -49.11 -13.98
CA SER A 45 25.74 -48.38 -13.62
C SER A 45 26.83 -49.31 -13.06
N ARG A 46 28.11 -49.07 -13.41
CA ARG A 46 29.30 -49.64 -12.75
C ARG A 46 30.50 -48.65 -12.76
N PRO A 47 31.54 -48.85 -11.93
CA PRO A 47 32.37 -47.75 -11.41
C PRO A 47 33.63 -47.40 -12.21
N ARG A 48 34.28 -46.30 -11.81
CA ARG A 48 35.62 -45.86 -12.24
C ARG A 48 36.70 -46.94 -12.02
N PRO A 49 37.65 -47.10 -12.95
CA PRO A 49 39.00 -47.54 -12.65
C PRO A 49 40.02 -46.37 -12.70
N ARG A 50 41.09 -46.48 -11.90
CA ARG A 50 42.32 -45.68 -12.04
C ARG A 50 43.26 -46.39 -13.00
N LEU A 51 43.92 -45.67 -13.93
CA LEU A 51 45.31 -45.93 -14.35
C LEU A 51 45.86 -44.75 -15.18
N ARG A 52 47.12 -44.39 -14.91
CA ARG A 52 47.98 -43.56 -15.79
C ARG A 52 48.95 -44.53 -16.54
N PRO A 53 50.01 -44.06 -17.24
CA PRO A 53 49.96 -43.58 -18.62
C PRO A 53 50.98 -44.34 -19.52
N LEU A 54 50.83 -44.37 -20.85
CA LEU A 54 51.98 -44.59 -21.77
C LEU A 54 51.63 -44.31 -23.25
N LEU A 55 52.64 -43.79 -23.97
CA LEU A 55 52.78 -43.67 -25.44
C LEU A 55 51.66 -42.91 -26.20
N LEU A 56 51.81 -41.62 -26.50
CA LEU A 56 52.61 -41.00 -27.59
C LEU A 56 52.29 -41.48 -29.02
N LEU A 57 51.80 -40.52 -29.82
CA LEU A 57 51.87 -40.32 -31.29
C LEU A 57 52.00 -41.56 -32.21
N PRO A 58 51.16 -41.67 -33.27
CA PRO A 58 50.93 -40.54 -34.19
C PRO A 58 49.50 -40.41 -34.75
N LEU A 59 48.78 -39.35 -34.34
CA LEU A 59 47.63 -38.82 -35.11
C LEU A 59 47.81 -37.30 -35.30
N LEU A 60 48.70 -36.94 -36.22
CA LEU A 60 48.98 -35.56 -36.63
C LEU A 60 48.37 -35.22 -38.01
N LEU A 61 47.61 -36.15 -38.62
CA LEU A 61 47.11 -36.07 -40.00
C LEU A 61 45.68 -36.60 -40.15
N LEU A 62 44.72 -36.01 -39.44
CA LEU A 62 43.29 -36.06 -39.74
C LEU A 62 42.67 -34.68 -39.42
N PRO A 63 41.75 -34.15 -40.25
CA PRO A 63 41.21 -32.82 -40.05
C PRO A 63 40.37 -32.76 -38.76
N ARG A 64 40.56 -31.71 -37.96
CA ARG A 64 39.75 -31.43 -36.77
C ARG A 64 38.32 -31.04 -37.19
N SER A 65 37.45 -32.02 -37.41
CA SER A 65 36.01 -31.79 -37.41
C SER A 65 35.58 -31.31 -36.02
N ALA A 66 35.16 -30.06 -35.94
CA ALA A 66 34.88 -29.40 -34.67
C ALA A 66 33.64 -30.01 -33.99
N LEU A 67 33.83 -30.56 -32.79
CA LEU A 67 32.74 -30.73 -31.83
C LEU A 67 32.19 -29.33 -31.51
N SER A 68 31.04 -28.97 -32.08
CA SER A 68 30.37 -27.70 -31.80
C SER A 68 29.86 -27.71 -30.36
N ALA A 69 30.65 -27.12 -29.46
CA ALA A 69 30.24 -26.86 -28.09
C ALA A 69 29.06 -25.87 -28.09
N ALA A 70 27.93 -26.27 -27.52
CA ALA A 70 26.77 -25.41 -27.40
C ALA A 70 27.05 -24.29 -26.39
N PHE A 71 26.64 -23.06 -26.71
CA PHE A 71 26.71 -21.92 -25.80
C PHE A 71 25.32 -21.59 -25.29
N THR A 72 25.08 -21.81 -24.00
CA THR A 72 23.77 -21.57 -23.37
C THR A 72 23.70 -20.15 -22.82
N VAL A 73 22.79 -19.33 -23.36
CA VAL A 73 22.41 -18.04 -22.79
C VAL A 73 21.31 -18.25 -21.75
N GLY A 74 21.53 -17.83 -20.51
CA GLY A 74 20.50 -17.73 -19.49
C GLY A 74 19.72 -16.43 -19.63
N VAL A 75 18.40 -16.50 -19.54
CA VAL A 75 17.51 -15.32 -19.59
C VAL A 75 16.67 -15.31 -18.32
N LEU A 76 17.12 -14.53 -17.34
CA LEU A 76 16.58 -14.46 -15.99
C LEU A 76 15.55 -13.34 -15.86
N GLY A 77 14.33 -13.69 -15.44
CA GLY A 77 13.26 -12.72 -15.23
C GLY A 77 11.98 -13.33 -14.64
N PRO A 78 11.00 -12.49 -14.26
CA PRO A 78 9.85 -12.86 -13.43
C PRO A 78 8.70 -13.52 -14.23
N TRP A 79 9.03 -14.49 -15.08
CA TRP A 79 8.11 -15.11 -16.06
C TRP A 79 6.83 -15.70 -15.45
N ALA A 80 6.90 -16.20 -14.21
CA ALA A 80 5.80 -16.89 -13.54
C ALA A 80 4.95 -15.98 -12.64
N CYS A 81 5.45 -14.80 -12.25
CA CYS A 81 4.84 -13.96 -11.22
C CYS A 81 4.52 -12.53 -11.66
N ASP A 82 5.05 -12.06 -12.80
CA ASP A 82 4.67 -10.77 -13.38
C ASP A 82 3.97 -10.92 -14.75
N PRO A 83 2.74 -10.38 -14.92
CA PRO A 83 1.95 -10.54 -16.14
C PRO A 83 2.45 -9.71 -17.34
N ILE A 84 3.33 -8.72 -17.14
CA ILE A 84 3.92 -7.91 -18.22
C ILE A 84 5.11 -8.66 -18.83
N PHE A 85 5.94 -9.29 -17.98
CA PHE A 85 7.04 -10.17 -18.42
C PHE A 85 6.51 -11.49 -18.99
N ALA A 86 5.45 -12.08 -18.42
CA ALA A 86 4.81 -13.28 -18.98
C ALA A 86 4.22 -13.01 -20.39
N ARG A 87 3.53 -11.88 -20.59
CA ARG A 87 3.00 -11.49 -21.91
C ARG A 87 4.07 -11.09 -22.93
N ALA A 88 5.33 -10.94 -22.53
CA ALA A 88 6.43 -10.71 -23.47
C ALA A 88 6.75 -11.95 -24.33
N ARG A 89 6.11 -13.11 -24.06
CA ARG A 89 6.41 -14.40 -24.72
C ARG A 89 7.93 -14.66 -24.75
N PRO A 90 8.57 -14.69 -23.56
CA PRO A 90 10.03 -14.79 -23.45
C PRO A 90 10.58 -16.04 -24.15
N ASP A 91 9.77 -17.10 -24.22
CA ASP A 91 10.02 -18.34 -24.94
C ASP A 91 10.20 -18.12 -26.44
N LEU A 92 9.27 -17.41 -27.06
CA LEU A 92 9.31 -17.10 -28.50
C LEU A 92 10.41 -16.07 -28.80
N ALA A 93 10.54 -15.01 -27.99
CA ALA A 93 11.55 -13.97 -28.18
C ALA A 93 12.98 -14.53 -28.13
N ALA A 94 13.28 -15.35 -27.11
CA ALA A 94 14.57 -16.01 -26.94
C ALA A 94 14.88 -17.00 -28.07
N ARG A 95 13.91 -17.85 -28.43
CA ARG A 95 14.08 -18.84 -29.51
C ARG A 95 14.27 -18.17 -30.86
N LEU A 96 13.54 -17.10 -31.15
CA LEU A 96 13.66 -16.35 -32.40
C LEU A 96 15.05 -15.69 -32.53
N ALA A 97 15.58 -15.11 -31.44
CA ALA A 97 16.93 -14.56 -31.43
C ALA A 97 18.00 -15.64 -31.69
N ALA A 98 17.91 -16.78 -31.01
CA ALA A 98 18.84 -17.88 -31.20
C ALA A 98 18.72 -18.53 -32.59
N ALA A 99 17.50 -18.68 -33.12
CA ALA A 99 17.28 -19.22 -34.46
C ALA A 99 17.92 -18.34 -35.52
N ARG A 100 17.65 -17.02 -35.52
CA ARG A 100 18.24 -16.09 -36.48
C ARG A 100 19.77 -16.03 -36.40
N LEU A 101 20.35 -16.06 -35.19
CA LEU A 101 21.81 -16.14 -35.01
C LEU A 101 22.41 -17.44 -35.57
N ASN A 102 21.79 -18.59 -35.29
CA ASN A 102 22.27 -19.89 -35.79
C ASN A 102 22.13 -20.03 -37.33
N HIS A 103 21.38 -19.14 -37.99
CA HIS A 103 21.23 -19.06 -39.45
C HIS A 103 22.06 -17.93 -40.10
N GLU A 104 22.80 -17.13 -39.34
CA GLU A 104 23.59 -16.02 -39.88
C GLU A 104 24.90 -16.55 -40.50
N ALA A 105 25.03 -16.45 -41.82
CA ALA A 105 26.13 -17.06 -42.59
C ALA A 105 27.55 -16.64 -42.13
N ALA A 106 27.68 -15.47 -41.49
CA ALA A 106 28.93 -15.01 -40.89
C ALA A 106 29.41 -15.87 -39.69
N LEU A 107 28.57 -16.78 -39.19
CA LEU A 107 28.82 -17.65 -38.04
C LEU A 107 28.91 -19.14 -38.40
N GLU A 108 28.94 -19.50 -39.69
CA GLU A 108 29.10 -20.89 -40.13
C GLU A 108 30.42 -21.50 -39.60
N GLY A 109 30.30 -22.60 -38.84
CA GLY A 109 31.42 -23.21 -38.10
C GLY A 109 31.54 -22.79 -36.62
N GLY A 110 30.67 -21.90 -36.13
CA GLY A 110 30.63 -21.43 -34.74
C GLY A 110 29.98 -22.40 -33.72
N PRO A 111 29.93 -22.01 -32.43
CA PRO A 111 29.13 -22.70 -31.42
C PRO A 111 27.64 -22.61 -31.74
N ARG A 112 26.90 -23.70 -31.56
CA ARG A 112 25.43 -23.67 -31.55
C ARG A 112 24.93 -22.86 -30.35
N PHE A 113 24.12 -21.84 -30.59
CA PHE A 113 23.51 -21.06 -29.51
C PHE A 113 22.21 -21.68 -29.03
N GLU A 114 22.10 -21.87 -27.71
CA GLU A 114 20.90 -22.33 -27.02
C GLU A 114 20.48 -21.31 -25.95
N VAL A 115 19.20 -21.28 -25.59
CA VAL A 115 18.69 -20.32 -24.61
C VAL A 115 17.86 -21.03 -23.54
N ALA A 116 18.21 -20.78 -22.29
CA ALA A 116 17.51 -21.25 -21.11
C ALA A 116 16.76 -20.09 -20.45
N LEU A 117 15.42 -20.19 -20.38
CA LEU A 117 14.64 -19.28 -19.55
C LEU A 117 14.81 -19.67 -18.08
N LEU A 118 15.17 -18.71 -17.24
CA LEU A 118 15.39 -18.91 -15.81
C LEU A 118 14.39 -18.06 -15.03
N PRO A 119 13.62 -18.64 -14.10
CA PRO A 119 12.63 -17.89 -13.32
C PRO A 119 13.31 -17.05 -12.24
N GLU A 120 12.99 -15.76 -12.21
CA GLU A 120 13.38 -14.84 -11.15
C GLU A 120 12.18 -14.60 -10.21
N PRO A 121 12.33 -14.79 -8.88
CA PRO A 121 11.26 -14.46 -7.94
C PRO A 121 10.94 -12.96 -7.91
N CYS A 122 9.64 -12.61 -7.92
CA CYS A 122 9.18 -11.22 -7.79
C CYS A 122 9.44 -10.59 -6.41
N ARG A 123 9.82 -11.40 -5.41
CA ARG A 123 10.26 -10.94 -4.08
C ARG A 123 11.78 -10.78 -4.07
N THR A 124 12.25 -9.63 -3.60
CA THR A 124 13.68 -9.25 -3.66
C THR A 124 14.65 -10.27 -3.05
N PRO A 125 14.39 -10.89 -1.87
CA PRO A 125 15.29 -11.88 -1.30
C PRO A 125 15.55 -13.12 -2.19
N GLY A 126 14.58 -13.51 -3.03
CA GLY A 126 14.71 -14.67 -3.92
C GLY A 126 15.49 -14.42 -5.21
N SER A 127 15.60 -13.17 -5.66
CA SER A 127 16.28 -12.83 -6.92
C SER A 127 17.78 -13.16 -6.87
N LEU A 128 18.46 -12.89 -5.74
CA LEU A 128 19.89 -13.20 -5.59
C LEU A 128 20.18 -14.71 -5.67
N GLY A 129 19.35 -15.53 -5.04
CA GLY A 129 19.45 -16.99 -5.13
C GLY A 129 19.25 -17.50 -6.57
N ALA A 130 18.32 -16.88 -7.31
CA ALA A 130 18.11 -17.19 -8.72
C ALA A 130 19.31 -16.82 -9.60
N VAL A 131 19.98 -15.68 -9.35
CA VAL A 131 21.25 -15.31 -10.03
C VAL A 131 22.36 -16.32 -9.74
N SER A 132 22.59 -16.67 -8.47
CA SER A 132 23.63 -17.64 -8.09
C SER A 132 23.38 -19.02 -8.72
N SER A 133 22.13 -19.48 -8.72
CA SER A 133 21.71 -20.71 -9.38
C SER A 133 21.71 -20.63 -10.92
N ALA A 134 21.65 -19.43 -11.51
CA ALA A 134 21.75 -19.22 -12.95
C ALA A 134 23.20 -19.40 -13.42
N LEU A 135 24.15 -18.73 -12.76
CA LEU A 135 25.57 -18.67 -13.14
C LEU A 135 26.25 -20.05 -13.17
N THR A 136 25.76 -21.03 -12.40
CA THR A 136 26.27 -22.42 -12.43
C THR A 136 25.78 -23.25 -13.62
N ARG A 137 24.83 -22.74 -14.43
CA ARG A 137 24.12 -23.50 -15.48
C ARG A 137 24.21 -22.89 -16.88
N VAL A 138 24.80 -21.70 -17.04
CA VAL A 138 24.81 -20.96 -18.32
C VAL A 138 26.17 -20.33 -18.61
N SER A 139 26.45 -20.11 -19.90
CA SER A 139 27.74 -19.55 -20.37
C SER A 139 27.70 -18.01 -20.50
N GLY A 140 26.50 -17.43 -20.49
CA GLY A 140 26.24 -15.98 -20.49
C GLY A 140 24.87 -15.72 -19.86
N LEU A 141 24.70 -14.62 -19.13
CA LEU A 141 23.46 -14.31 -18.40
C LEU A 141 22.88 -12.95 -18.83
N VAL A 142 21.61 -12.96 -19.22
CA VAL A 142 20.77 -11.77 -19.39
C VAL A 142 19.87 -11.66 -18.16
N GLY A 143 19.99 -10.57 -17.41
CA GLY A 143 19.37 -10.39 -16.09
C GLY A 143 20.35 -9.85 -15.04
N PRO A 144 19.91 -9.68 -13.77
CA PRO A 144 18.53 -9.83 -13.28
C PRO A 144 17.60 -8.69 -13.74
N VAL A 145 16.29 -8.88 -13.58
CA VAL A 145 15.27 -7.83 -13.71
C VAL A 145 15.15 -7.00 -12.43
N ASN A 146 15.37 -7.60 -11.25
CA ASN A 146 15.28 -6.88 -9.98
C ASN A 146 16.51 -5.98 -9.72
N PRO A 147 16.35 -4.64 -9.59
CA PRO A 147 17.47 -3.72 -9.37
C PRO A 147 18.32 -4.03 -8.15
N ALA A 148 17.72 -4.56 -7.08
CA ALA A 148 18.42 -4.87 -5.83
C ALA A 148 19.42 -6.04 -5.98
N ALA A 149 19.20 -6.94 -6.95
CA ALA A 149 20.11 -8.04 -7.23
C ALA A 149 21.26 -7.65 -8.18
N CYS A 150 21.20 -6.49 -8.84
CA CYS A 150 22.15 -6.10 -9.89
C CYS A 150 23.61 -6.02 -9.43
N ARG A 151 23.90 -5.28 -8.34
CA ARG A 151 25.28 -5.11 -7.87
C ARG A 151 25.90 -6.42 -7.33
N PRO A 152 25.17 -7.26 -6.57
CA PRO A 152 25.62 -8.62 -6.30
C PRO A 152 25.81 -9.48 -7.56
N ALA A 153 24.91 -9.40 -8.53
CA ALA A 153 25.01 -10.16 -9.78
C ALA A 153 26.25 -9.80 -10.60
N GLU A 154 26.62 -8.53 -10.65
CA GLU A 154 27.87 -8.06 -11.26
C GLU A 154 29.10 -8.72 -10.62
N LEU A 155 29.17 -8.74 -9.28
CA LEU A 155 30.30 -9.35 -8.55
C LEU A 155 30.36 -10.87 -8.77
N LEU A 156 29.23 -11.57 -8.66
CA LEU A 156 29.14 -13.01 -8.91
C LEU A 156 29.46 -13.38 -10.37
N ALA A 157 29.07 -12.55 -11.34
CA ALA A 157 29.41 -12.76 -12.75
C ALA A 157 30.90 -12.48 -13.04
N GLN A 158 31.54 -11.55 -12.32
CA GLN A 158 32.98 -11.33 -12.38
C GLN A 158 33.74 -12.53 -11.80
N GLU A 159 33.32 -13.05 -10.65
CA GLU A 159 33.91 -14.24 -10.01
C GLU A 159 33.75 -15.51 -10.87
N ALA A 160 32.55 -15.73 -11.42
CA ALA A 160 32.29 -16.85 -12.33
C ALA A 160 32.91 -16.69 -13.72
N GLY A 161 33.44 -15.51 -14.06
CA GLY A 161 34.00 -15.20 -15.38
C GLY A 161 32.97 -15.19 -16.52
N ILE A 162 31.68 -15.02 -16.22
CA ILE A 162 30.54 -15.11 -17.14
C ILE A 162 30.10 -13.70 -17.57
N ALA A 163 29.76 -13.51 -18.84
CA ALA A 163 29.26 -12.23 -19.34
C ALA A 163 27.81 -11.95 -18.87
N LEU A 164 27.58 -10.74 -18.36
CA LEU A 164 26.31 -10.29 -17.80
C LEU A 164 25.71 -9.14 -18.62
N VAL A 165 24.44 -9.25 -19.03
CA VAL A 165 23.64 -8.15 -19.61
C VAL A 165 22.57 -7.72 -18.58
N PRO A 166 22.82 -6.67 -17.79
CA PRO A 166 22.00 -6.30 -16.64
C PRO A 166 20.79 -5.43 -17.06
N TRP A 167 19.78 -6.04 -17.69
CA TRP A 167 18.65 -5.32 -18.31
C TRP A 167 17.68 -4.65 -17.33
N GLY A 168 17.69 -5.02 -16.05
CA GLY A 168 16.83 -4.45 -15.00
C GLY A 168 17.49 -3.31 -14.20
N CYS A 169 18.70 -2.91 -14.57
CA CYS A 169 19.65 -2.24 -13.69
C CYS A 169 19.97 -0.81 -14.16
N PRO A 170 19.06 0.18 -13.98
CA PRO A 170 19.28 1.53 -14.47
C PRO A 170 20.50 2.19 -13.79
N GLY A 171 21.43 2.69 -14.60
CA GLY A 171 22.64 3.38 -14.13
C GLY A 171 23.88 2.49 -13.92
N MET A 172 23.78 1.17 -14.09
CA MET A 172 24.95 0.30 -14.10
C MET A 172 25.83 0.57 -15.33
N ARG A 173 27.10 0.92 -15.12
CA ARG A 173 28.07 1.16 -16.21
C ARG A 173 28.71 -0.17 -16.63
N ALA A 174 28.93 -0.36 -17.93
CA ALA A 174 29.60 -1.55 -18.45
C ALA A 174 31.08 -1.61 -18.01
N ALA A 175 31.43 -2.60 -17.19
CA ALA A 175 32.77 -2.82 -16.65
C ALA A 175 33.05 -4.31 -16.43
N GLY A 176 34.30 -4.75 -16.59
CA GLY A 176 34.69 -6.15 -16.38
C GLY A 176 33.92 -7.11 -17.30
N THR A 177 33.14 -8.01 -16.69
CA THR A 177 32.26 -8.97 -17.39
C THR A 177 30.87 -8.41 -17.72
N THR A 178 30.55 -7.18 -17.31
CA THR A 178 29.26 -6.54 -17.52
C THR A 178 29.21 -5.80 -18.86
N ALA A 179 28.33 -6.27 -19.73
CA ALA A 179 28.00 -5.63 -21.01
C ALA A 179 27.00 -4.47 -20.83
N PRO A 180 26.91 -3.52 -21.78
CA PRO A 180 25.92 -2.45 -21.73
C PRO A 180 24.49 -3.00 -21.79
N ALA A 181 23.58 -2.40 -21.02
CA ALA A 181 22.16 -2.68 -21.11
C ALA A 181 21.59 -2.14 -22.43
N VAL A 182 20.74 -2.93 -23.07
CA VAL A 182 20.23 -2.70 -24.44
C VAL A 182 19.29 -1.50 -24.54
N THR A 183 18.61 -1.15 -23.45
CA THR A 183 17.62 -0.09 -23.40
C THR A 183 17.92 0.84 -22.21
N PRO A 184 18.60 1.98 -22.44
CA PRO A 184 18.87 2.96 -21.40
C PRO A 184 17.59 3.77 -21.13
N ALA A 185 16.58 3.10 -20.58
CA ALA A 185 15.23 3.65 -20.48
C ALA A 185 15.14 4.84 -19.49
N ALA A 186 16.09 4.93 -18.56
CA ALA A 186 16.28 6.11 -17.71
C ALA A 186 16.78 7.34 -18.52
N ASP A 187 17.63 7.15 -19.53
CA ASP A 187 18.13 8.22 -20.40
C ASP A 187 17.09 8.65 -21.44
N ALA A 188 16.34 7.70 -22.01
CA ALA A 188 15.19 8.00 -22.85
C ALA A 188 14.13 8.82 -22.08
N LEU A 189 13.87 8.47 -20.82
CA LEU A 189 12.98 9.25 -19.96
C LEU A 189 13.57 10.62 -19.59
N TYR A 190 14.86 10.69 -19.24
CA TYR A 190 15.52 11.96 -18.92
C TYR A 190 15.49 12.93 -20.11
N ALA A 191 15.80 12.43 -21.32
CA ALA A 191 15.77 13.24 -22.54
C ALA A 191 14.34 13.69 -22.90
N LEU A 192 13.31 12.87 -22.63
CA LEU A 192 11.90 13.27 -22.76
C LEU A 192 11.55 14.41 -21.77
N LEU A 193 11.88 14.24 -20.48
CA LEU A 193 11.66 15.24 -19.45
C LEU A 193 12.39 16.55 -19.75
N ARG A 194 13.62 16.47 -20.28
CA ARG A 194 14.42 17.63 -20.72
C ARG A 194 13.80 18.34 -21.92
N ALA A 195 13.31 17.60 -22.92
CA ALA A 195 12.66 18.16 -24.11
C ALA A 195 11.40 18.96 -23.76
N PHE A 196 10.56 18.45 -22.85
CA PHE A 196 9.37 19.16 -22.35
C PHE A 196 9.66 20.14 -21.19
N ARG A 197 10.86 20.12 -20.62
CA ARG A 197 11.27 20.86 -19.41
C ARG A 197 10.37 20.57 -18.20
N TRP A 198 10.14 19.30 -17.89
CA TRP A 198 9.42 18.86 -16.69
C TRP A 198 10.40 18.38 -15.62
N ALA A 199 10.80 19.26 -14.70
CA ALA A 199 11.83 18.92 -13.70
C ALA A 199 11.24 18.19 -12.48
N HIS A 200 10.01 18.56 -12.09
CA HIS A 200 9.35 18.06 -10.89
C HIS A 200 8.55 16.78 -11.18
N VAL A 201 9.14 15.61 -10.88
CA VAL A 201 8.55 14.30 -11.20
C VAL A 201 8.25 13.50 -9.93
N ALA A 202 7.05 12.91 -9.88
CA ALA A 202 6.65 11.93 -8.88
C ALA A 202 6.59 10.52 -9.51
N LEU A 203 6.89 9.49 -8.72
CA LEU A 203 6.89 8.10 -9.15
C LEU A 203 5.82 7.31 -8.38
N VAL A 204 4.87 6.72 -9.10
CA VAL A 204 3.95 5.72 -8.54
C VAL A 204 4.29 4.35 -9.12
N THR A 205 4.33 3.31 -8.29
CA THR A 205 4.64 1.92 -8.67
C THR A 205 3.49 0.99 -8.30
N ALA A 206 3.47 -0.21 -8.88
CA ALA A 206 2.73 -1.33 -8.30
C ALA A 206 3.40 -1.76 -6.96
N PRO A 207 2.72 -2.48 -6.05
CA PRO A 207 3.21 -2.69 -4.70
C PRO A 207 4.14 -3.92 -4.56
N GLN A 208 4.30 -4.74 -5.60
CA GLN A 208 5.23 -5.86 -5.56
C GLN A 208 6.66 -5.33 -5.46
N ASP A 209 7.48 -5.95 -4.60
CA ASP A 209 8.87 -5.53 -4.31
C ASP A 209 9.67 -5.16 -5.56
N LEU A 210 9.58 -5.99 -6.60
CA LEU A 210 10.22 -5.76 -7.91
C LEU A 210 9.93 -4.37 -8.49
N TRP A 211 8.67 -3.93 -8.47
CA TRP A 211 8.25 -2.65 -9.04
C TRP A 211 8.58 -1.48 -8.12
N VAL A 212 8.55 -1.68 -6.79
CA VAL A 212 9.00 -0.70 -5.80
C VAL A 212 10.50 -0.44 -5.95
N GLU A 213 11.32 -1.49 -6.05
CA GLU A 213 12.77 -1.38 -6.30
C GLU A 213 13.07 -0.76 -7.68
N ALA A 214 12.30 -1.11 -8.72
CA ALA A 214 12.40 -0.45 -10.02
C ALA A 214 12.11 1.06 -9.95
N GLY A 215 11.15 1.48 -9.10
CA GLY A 215 10.88 2.88 -8.82
C GLY A 215 12.02 3.57 -8.07
N ARG A 216 12.57 2.93 -7.02
CA ARG A 216 13.71 3.44 -6.24
C ARG A 216 14.96 3.62 -7.11
N ALA A 217 15.33 2.60 -7.88
CA ALA A 217 16.49 2.64 -8.77
C ALA A 217 16.34 3.71 -9.86
N LEU A 218 15.16 3.83 -10.48
CA LEU A 218 14.88 4.88 -11.45
C LEU A 218 14.91 6.29 -10.83
N SER A 219 14.36 6.47 -9.63
CA SER A 219 14.43 7.75 -8.90
C SER A 219 15.89 8.18 -8.65
N THR A 220 16.75 7.21 -8.32
CA THR A 220 18.17 7.43 -8.07
C THR A 220 18.91 7.78 -9.36
N ALA A 221 18.61 7.09 -10.46
CA ALA A 221 19.17 7.38 -11.78
C ALA A 221 18.78 8.77 -12.32
N LEU A 222 17.57 9.24 -12.04
CA LEU A 222 17.12 10.59 -12.42
C LEU A 222 17.73 11.69 -11.51
N ARG A 223 17.81 11.46 -10.19
CA ARG A 223 18.50 12.36 -9.25
C ARG A 223 19.99 12.51 -9.58
N ALA A 224 20.65 11.43 -10.00
CA ALA A 224 22.03 11.46 -10.48
C ALA A 224 22.24 12.29 -11.77
N ARG A 225 21.15 12.73 -12.42
CA ARG A 225 21.15 13.66 -13.57
C ARG A 225 20.60 15.06 -13.20
N GLY A 226 20.56 15.39 -11.90
CA GLY A 226 20.17 16.72 -11.39
C GLY A 226 18.68 16.89 -11.07
N LEU A 227 17.81 15.91 -11.34
CA LEU A 227 16.35 16.10 -11.21
C LEU A 227 15.84 15.97 -9.76
N PRO A 228 14.97 16.90 -9.29
CA PRO A 228 14.38 16.88 -7.96
C PRO A 228 13.21 15.88 -7.85
N VAL A 229 13.50 14.58 -8.00
CA VAL A 229 12.51 13.51 -7.81
C VAL A 229 12.23 13.34 -6.32
N ALA A 230 11.09 13.84 -5.83
CA ALA A 230 10.80 13.93 -4.39
C ALA A 230 10.16 12.66 -3.79
N LEU A 231 9.27 11.97 -4.53
CA LEU A 231 8.39 10.94 -3.97
C LEU A 231 8.33 9.67 -4.83
N VAL A 232 8.47 8.51 -4.18
CA VAL A 232 8.12 7.18 -4.71
C VAL A 232 7.03 6.59 -3.82
N THR A 233 5.87 6.25 -4.37
CA THR A 233 4.77 5.59 -3.63
C THR A 233 4.25 4.36 -4.38
N SER A 234 3.87 3.32 -3.67
CA SER A 234 3.14 2.17 -4.24
C SER A 234 1.64 2.44 -4.28
N MET A 235 0.93 1.74 -5.17
CA MET A 235 -0.53 1.71 -5.27
C MET A 235 -1.03 0.28 -4.99
N GLU A 236 -1.72 0.06 -3.88
CA GLU A 236 -2.25 -1.28 -3.54
C GLU A 236 -3.49 -1.63 -4.39
N PRO A 237 -3.54 -2.82 -5.03
CA PRO A 237 -4.58 -3.18 -6.00
C PRO A 237 -5.86 -3.74 -5.38
N SER A 238 -5.88 -4.03 -4.08
CA SER A 238 -6.99 -4.69 -3.38
C SER A 238 -8.16 -3.75 -3.04
N ASP A 239 -7.97 -2.43 -3.05
CA ASP A 239 -9.03 -1.46 -2.76
C ASP A 239 -8.79 -0.09 -3.42
N LEU A 240 -9.88 0.60 -3.77
CA LEU A 240 -9.89 1.98 -4.31
C LEU A 240 -9.31 3.00 -3.32
N SER A 241 -9.25 2.67 -2.03
CA SER A 241 -8.56 3.46 -1.01
C SER A 241 -7.05 3.58 -1.28
N GLY A 242 -6.38 2.51 -1.72
CA GLY A 242 -4.94 2.49 -1.99
C GLY A 242 -4.52 3.47 -3.10
N ALA A 243 -5.32 3.56 -4.17
CA ALA A 243 -5.12 4.55 -5.22
C ALA A 243 -5.32 5.99 -4.72
N ARG A 244 -6.33 6.24 -3.86
CA ARG A 244 -6.59 7.56 -3.26
C ARG A 244 -5.51 7.97 -2.24
N GLU A 245 -4.91 7.02 -1.53
CA GLU A 245 -3.83 7.27 -0.57
C GLU A 245 -2.50 7.56 -1.29
N ALA A 246 -2.15 6.78 -2.32
CA ALA A 246 -1.01 7.09 -3.18
C ALA A 246 -1.15 8.49 -3.82
N LEU A 247 -2.36 8.83 -4.26
CA LEU A 247 -2.71 10.15 -4.80
C LEU A 247 -2.49 11.28 -3.79
N ARG A 248 -2.99 11.08 -2.57
CA ARG A 248 -2.86 12.03 -1.47
C ARG A 248 -1.40 12.32 -1.14
N ARG A 249 -0.56 11.27 -1.07
CA ARG A 249 0.89 11.43 -0.84
C ARG A 249 1.58 12.25 -1.94
N VAL A 250 1.15 12.11 -3.20
CA VAL A 250 1.65 12.93 -4.32
C VAL A 250 1.22 14.40 -4.17
N GLN A 251 -0.01 14.66 -3.70
CA GLN A 251 -0.52 16.02 -3.45
C GLN A 251 0.12 16.70 -2.23
N ASP A 252 0.36 15.94 -1.16
CA ASP A 252 1.03 16.41 0.06
C ASP A 252 2.57 16.52 -0.10
N GLY A 253 3.11 16.12 -1.26
CA GLY A 253 4.55 16.13 -1.56
C GLY A 253 5.09 17.50 -2.02
N PRO A 254 6.34 17.87 -1.68
CA PRO A 254 6.88 19.19 -2.00
C PRO A 254 7.09 19.39 -3.51
N ARG A 255 6.53 20.50 -4.03
CA ARG A 255 6.79 21.09 -5.36
C ARG A 255 6.36 20.29 -6.61
N VAL A 256 5.51 19.28 -6.51
CA VAL A 256 5.00 18.58 -7.71
C VAL A 256 3.90 19.40 -8.40
N ARG A 257 4.20 19.98 -9.57
CA ARG A 257 3.23 20.70 -10.41
C ARG A 257 2.40 19.74 -11.26
N GLY A 258 1.47 19.01 -10.62
CA GLY A 258 0.48 18.20 -11.34
C GLY A 258 -0.69 19.04 -11.87
N PRO A 259 -1.23 18.76 -13.07
CA PRO A 259 -2.55 19.27 -13.45
C PRO A 259 -3.65 18.60 -12.59
N ASP A 260 -4.82 19.24 -12.49
CA ASP A 260 -5.99 18.77 -11.72
C ASP A 260 -6.54 17.37 -12.14
N ALA A 261 -5.98 16.78 -13.18
CA ALA A 261 -6.30 15.44 -13.69
C ALA A 261 -6.18 14.33 -12.64
N LEU A 262 -5.24 14.44 -11.69
CA LEU A 262 -5.00 13.39 -10.70
C LEU A 262 -6.18 13.22 -9.71
N ALA A 263 -6.90 14.30 -9.35
CA ALA A 263 -8.08 14.23 -8.46
C ALA A 263 -9.26 13.39 -9.03
N VAL A 264 -9.18 13.00 -10.31
CA VAL A 264 -10.24 12.35 -11.09
C VAL A 264 -10.10 10.81 -11.10
N LEU A 265 -9.17 10.24 -10.33
CA LEU A 265 -9.04 8.78 -10.18
C LEU A 265 -10.09 8.16 -9.22
N ALA A 266 -10.82 8.99 -8.49
CA ALA A 266 -11.65 8.56 -7.36
C ALA A 266 -13.04 8.00 -7.73
N ASN A 267 -13.52 8.13 -8.98
CA ASN A 267 -14.88 7.69 -9.37
C ASN A 267 -14.90 6.79 -10.61
N SER A 268 -15.62 5.67 -10.52
CA SER A 268 -15.75 4.70 -11.61
C SER A 268 -16.33 5.32 -12.90
N SER A 269 -15.99 4.75 -14.05
CA SER A 269 -15.92 5.36 -15.41
C SER A 269 -14.67 6.20 -15.71
N GLN A 270 -13.97 6.73 -14.70
CA GLN A 270 -12.79 7.59 -14.93
C GLN A 270 -11.48 6.81 -15.12
N LEU A 271 -11.41 5.52 -14.76
CA LEU A 271 -10.29 4.64 -15.12
C LEU A 271 -10.06 4.54 -16.63
N ARG A 272 -11.13 4.60 -17.44
CA ARG A 272 -11.04 4.69 -18.91
C ARG A 272 -10.46 6.02 -19.40
N LYS A 273 -10.55 7.08 -18.60
CA LYS A 273 -10.01 8.43 -18.89
C LYS A 273 -8.60 8.61 -18.32
N ALA A 274 -8.25 7.88 -17.27
CA ALA A 274 -6.88 7.72 -16.80
C ALA A 274 -6.05 6.92 -17.82
N HIS A 275 -6.64 5.87 -18.42
CA HIS A 275 -6.07 5.15 -19.57
C HIS A 275 -5.87 6.06 -20.80
N ASP A 276 -6.70 7.09 -20.99
CA ASP A 276 -6.58 8.07 -22.08
C ASP A 276 -5.52 9.17 -21.83
N ALA A 277 -4.84 9.14 -20.68
CA ALA A 277 -3.73 10.03 -20.35
C ALA A 277 -2.35 9.32 -20.41
N VAL A 278 -2.32 8.06 -20.87
CA VAL A 278 -1.15 7.18 -20.75
C VAL A 278 -0.24 7.31 -21.96
N LEU A 279 0.80 8.12 -21.79
CA LEU A 279 1.89 8.22 -22.75
C LEU A 279 2.77 6.98 -22.70
N THR A 280 2.84 6.24 -23.82
CA THR A 280 3.63 5.01 -23.93
C THR A 280 4.93 5.30 -24.67
N LEU A 281 6.05 5.38 -23.93
CA LEU A 281 7.39 5.47 -24.51
C LEU A 281 7.88 4.06 -24.90
N THR A 282 8.13 3.82 -26.18
CA THR A 282 8.61 2.52 -26.70
C THR A 282 9.75 2.70 -27.71
N ARG A 283 10.39 1.61 -28.13
CA ARG A 283 11.44 1.65 -29.14
C ARG A 283 10.86 1.99 -30.52
N HIS A 284 11.53 2.85 -31.27
CA HIS A 284 11.14 3.17 -32.65
C HIS A 284 11.59 2.06 -33.62
N CYS A 285 10.71 1.65 -34.53
CA CYS A 285 10.91 0.48 -35.40
C CYS A 285 10.72 0.84 -36.89
N PRO A 286 11.77 1.34 -37.58
CA PRO A 286 11.67 1.70 -38.99
C PRO A 286 11.42 0.50 -39.94
N PRO A 287 10.88 0.75 -41.14
CA PRO A 287 10.33 2.02 -41.61
C PRO A 287 8.91 2.26 -41.06
N GLY A 288 8.71 3.39 -40.37
CA GLY A 288 7.38 3.94 -40.05
C GLY A 288 6.55 3.27 -38.94
N GLY A 289 7.08 2.28 -38.21
CA GLY A 289 6.27 1.42 -37.34
C GLY A 289 6.60 1.42 -35.84
N SER A 290 5.79 0.65 -35.13
CA SER A 290 5.96 0.26 -33.73
C SER A 290 6.52 -1.17 -33.60
N VAL A 291 6.84 -1.62 -32.39
CA VAL A 291 7.25 -3.02 -32.12
C VAL A 291 6.20 -4.02 -32.61
N LEU A 292 4.91 -3.65 -32.61
CA LEU A 292 3.81 -4.46 -33.10
C LEU A 292 3.89 -4.74 -34.61
N ASP A 293 4.43 -3.80 -35.38
CA ASP A 293 4.56 -3.93 -36.84
C ASP A 293 5.79 -4.76 -37.23
N SER A 294 6.82 -4.81 -36.37
CA SER A 294 7.91 -5.80 -36.48
C SER A 294 7.43 -7.21 -36.11
N LEU A 295 6.58 -7.34 -35.08
CA LEU A 295 5.93 -8.62 -34.74
C LEU A 295 5.03 -9.14 -35.87
N ARG A 296 4.25 -8.26 -36.52
CA ARG A 296 3.43 -8.63 -37.68
C ARG A 296 4.29 -9.16 -38.84
N ARG A 297 5.38 -8.47 -39.17
CA ARG A 297 6.34 -8.94 -40.18
C ARG A 297 6.96 -10.30 -39.85
N ALA A 298 7.34 -10.54 -38.58
CA ALA A 298 7.87 -11.85 -38.17
C ALA A 298 6.81 -12.99 -38.29
N GLN A 299 5.53 -12.68 -38.11
CA GLN A 299 4.42 -13.61 -38.32
C GLN A 299 4.13 -13.84 -39.82
N GLU A 300 4.22 -12.78 -40.65
CA GLU A 300 4.15 -12.85 -42.12
C GLU A 300 5.30 -13.69 -42.72
N HIS A 301 6.50 -13.57 -42.15
CA HIS A 301 7.68 -14.39 -42.51
C HIS A 301 7.68 -15.81 -41.90
N GLN A 302 6.59 -16.25 -41.25
CA GLN A 302 6.44 -17.58 -40.62
C GLN A 302 7.44 -17.89 -39.49
N GLU A 303 8.10 -16.88 -38.93
CA GLU A 303 9.02 -17.03 -37.80
C GLU A 303 8.29 -17.05 -36.45
N LEU A 304 7.02 -16.62 -36.42
CA LEU A 304 6.12 -16.65 -35.26
C LEU A 304 4.85 -17.45 -35.56
N PRO A 305 4.22 -18.07 -34.53
CA PRO A 305 2.98 -18.84 -34.71
C PRO A 305 1.85 -17.99 -35.31
N PRO A 306 1.11 -18.48 -36.33
CA PRO A 306 0.07 -17.72 -37.02
C PRO A 306 -1.16 -17.42 -36.16
N ASP A 307 -1.38 -18.20 -35.09
CA ASP A 307 -2.43 -18.04 -34.09
C ASP A 307 -2.10 -17.03 -32.97
N LEU A 308 -0.87 -16.47 -32.96
CA LEU A 308 -0.43 -15.53 -31.93
C LEU A 308 -1.19 -14.20 -32.01
N ASN A 309 -1.99 -13.89 -30.97
CA ASN A 309 -2.64 -12.59 -30.86
C ASN A 309 -1.62 -11.48 -30.49
N LEU A 310 -1.11 -10.79 -31.50
CA LEU A 310 -0.10 -9.74 -31.36
C LEU A 310 -0.49 -8.61 -30.40
N GLN A 311 -1.78 -8.24 -30.30
CA GLN A 311 -2.22 -7.18 -29.37
C GLN A 311 -2.07 -7.57 -27.89
N GLN A 312 -1.89 -8.86 -27.59
CA GLN A 312 -1.62 -9.35 -26.24
C GLN A 312 -0.12 -9.52 -25.95
N VAL A 313 0.76 -9.33 -26.94
CA VAL A 313 2.22 -9.47 -26.75
C VAL A 313 2.80 -8.16 -26.22
N SER A 314 3.55 -8.25 -25.12
CA SER A 314 4.20 -7.08 -24.51
C SER A 314 5.37 -6.59 -25.37
N PRO A 315 5.58 -5.26 -25.56
CA PRO A 315 6.72 -4.71 -26.28
C PRO A 315 8.10 -5.14 -25.75
N LEU A 316 8.16 -5.65 -24.51
CA LEU A 316 9.36 -6.29 -23.94
C LEU A 316 9.87 -7.48 -24.78
N PHE A 317 9.05 -8.09 -25.65
CA PHE A 317 9.48 -9.11 -26.62
C PHE A 317 10.75 -8.67 -27.37
N GLY A 318 10.76 -7.42 -27.87
CA GLY A 318 11.91 -6.86 -28.58
C GLY A 318 13.13 -6.74 -27.68
N THR A 319 12.98 -6.20 -26.46
CA THR A 319 14.07 -6.12 -25.47
C THR A 319 14.66 -7.48 -25.13
N ILE A 320 13.83 -8.53 -25.08
CA ILE A 320 14.27 -9.90 -24.80
C ILE A 320 15.08 -10.46 -25.98
N TYR A 321 14.53 -10.39 -27.19
CA TYR A 321 15.24 -10.75 -28.41
C TYR A 321 16.59 -10.03 -28.49
N ASP A 322 16.58 -8.71 -28.33
CA ASP A 322 17.74 -7.83 -28.53
C ASP A 322 18.87 -8.15 -27.52
N SER A 323 18.52 -8.47 -26.28
CA SER A 323 19.50 -8.78 -25.21
C SER A 323 20.14 -10.16 -25.39
N VAL A 324 19.37 -11.15 -25.84
CA VAL A 324 19.90 -12.46 -26.22
C VAL A 324 20.79 -12.32 -27.46
N PHE A 325 20.33 -11.58 -28.48
CA PHE A 325 21.04 -11.40 -29.74
C PHE A 325 22.39 -10.69 -29.54
N LEU A 326 22.41 -9.61 -28.74
CA LEU A 326 23.65 -8.89 -28.40
C LEU A 326 24.64 -9.77 -27.66
N LEU A 327 24.21 -10.51 -26.64
CA LEU A 327 25.11 -11.35 -25.85
C LEU A 327 25.71 -12.48 -26.68
N ALA A 328 24.88 -13.25 -27.38
CA ALA A 328 25.33 -14.36 -28.21
C ALA A 328 26.16 -13.88 -29.43
N GLY A 329 25.75 -12.79 -30.09
CA GLY A 329 26.56 -12.16 -31.15
C GLY A 329 27.90 -11.59 -30.64
N GLY A 330 27.97 -11.14 -29.38
CA GLY A 330 29.22 -10.73 -28.73
C GLY A 330 30.14 -11.92 -28.45
N VAL A 331 29.59 -13.06 -28.02
CA VAL A 331 30.33 -14.33 -27.85
C VAL A 331 30.91 -14.79 -29.18
N ALA A 332 30.09 -14.76 -30.24
CA ALA A 332 30.51 -15.19 -31.57
C ALA A 332 31.70 -14.35 -32.09
N ARG A 333 31.62 -13.02 -31.97
CA ARG A 333 32.72 -12.10 -32.33
C ARG A 333 33.96 -12.28 -31.47
N ALA A 334 33.81 -12.36 -30.14
CA ALA A 334 34.93 -12.59 -29.24
C ALA A 334 35.65 -13.91 -29.56
N ARG A 335 34.89 -14.95 -29.93
CA ARG A 335 35.43 -16.25 -30.30
C ARG A 335 36.10 -16.24 -31.67
N ALA A 336 35.56 -15.51 -32.65
CA ALA A 336 36.22 -15.28 -33.93
C ALA A 336 37.57 -14.56 -33.75
N ALA A 337 37.61 -13.50 -32.93
CA ALA A 337 38.84 -12.79 -32.57
C ALA A 337 39.84 -13.66 -31.79
N ALA A 338 39.37 -14.64 -31.03
CA ALA A 338 40.19 -15.62 -30.29
C ALA A 338 40.50 -16.91 -31.08
N GLY A 339 40.38 -16.90 -32.42
CA GLY A 339 40.74 -18.04 -33.27
C GLY A 339 39.89 -19.31 -33.04
N GLY A 340 38.65 -19.15 -32.60
CA GLY A 340 37.73 -20.26 -32.35
C GLY A 340 37.82 -20.90 -30.96
N GLY A 341 38.65 -20.38 -30.05
CA GLY A 341 38.82 -20.88 -28.68
C GLY A 341 37.69 -20.53 -27.69
N TRP A 342 37.84 -20.95 -26.43
CA TRP A 342 36.99 -20.49 -25.33
C TRP A 342 37.28 -19.02 -24.99
N VAL A 343 36.24 -18.27 -24.64
CA VAL A 343 36.32 -16.83 -24.34
C VAL A 343 35.79 -16.51 -22.95
N SER A 344 36.46 -15.62 -22.24
CA SER A 344 36.01 -15.15 -20.92
C SER A 344 34.88 -14.12 -21.05
N GLY A 345 34.04 -14.01 -20.02
CA GLY A 345 32.96 -13.03 -19.97
C GLY A 345 33.42 -11.58 -20.18
N ALA A 346 34.64 -11.25 -19.75
CA ALA A 346 35.25 -9.93 -19.99
C ALA A 346 35.77 -9.72 -21.42
N ALA A 347 36.06 -10.80 -22.17
CA ALA A 347 36.29 -10.71 -23.61
C ALA A 347 34.97 -10.52 -24.36
N VAL A 348 33.93 -11.26 -23.98
CA VAL A 348 32.57 -11.14 -24.53
C VAL A 348 32.01 -9.73 -24.30
N ALA A 349 32.03 -9.21 -23.06
CA ALA A 349 31.48 -7.90 -22.72
C ALA A 349 32.16 -6.72 -23.45
N ARG A 350 33.45 -6.85 -23.80
CA ARG A 350 34.12 -5.91 -24.69
C ARG A 350 33.58 -5.97 -26.12
N HIS A 351 33.49 -7.17 -26.70
CA HIS A 351 32.95 -7.32 -28.06
C HIS A 351 31.45 -6.98 -28.17
N VAL A 352 30.66 -7.05 -27.09
CA VAL A 352 29.27 -6.53 -27.07
C VAL A 352 29.23 -5.00 -27.15
N ARG A 353 30.20 -4.30 -26.54
CA ARG A 353 30.24 -2.82 -26.50
C ARG A 353 30.49 -2.21 -27.89
N ASP A 354 31.40 -2.82 -28.63
CA ASP A 354 31.89 -2.28 -29.91
C ASP A 354 31.14 -2.88 -31.12
N ALA A 355 30.20 -3.81 -30.89
CA ALA A 355 29.44 -4.47 -31.94
C ALA A 355 28.21 -3.64 -32.39
N GLN A 356 28.04 -3.54 -33.69
CA GLN A 356 26.75 -3.23 -34.31
C GLN A 356 26.07 -4.56 -34.73
N VAL A 357 24.86 -4.84 -34.22
CA VAL A 357 24.05 -6.04 -34.55
C VAL A 357 22.67 -5.66 -35.11
N PRO A 358 22.05 -6.51 -35.96
CA PRO A 358 20.65 -6.36 -36.33
C PRO A 358 19.73 -6.74 -35.16
N GLY A 359 19.17 -5.74 -34.48
CA GLY A 359 18.12 -5.94 -33.48
C GLY A 359 16.74 -6.14 -34.09
N PHE A 360 15.76 -6.50 -33.26
CA PHE A 360 14.38 -6.83 -33.64
C PHE A 360 13.66 -5.69 -34.40
N CYS A 361 13.99 -4.44 -34.06
CA CYS A 361 13.42 -3.24 -34.67
C CYS A 361 14.40 -2.43 -35.52
N GLY A 362 15.66 -2.86 -35.65
CA GLY A 362 16.73 -2.10 -36.28
C GLY A 362 18.07 -2.28 -35.56
N ALA A 363 19.12 -1.65 -36.08
CA ALA A 363 20.47 -1.79 -35.56
C ALA A 363 20.59 -1.48 -34.05
N LEU A 364 21.55 -2.15 -33.42
CA LEU A 364 21.87 -2.13 -31.99
C LEU A 364 23.38 -1.97 -31.82
N GLY A 365 23.80 -1.11 -30.91
CA GLY A 365 25.22 -0.90 -30.60
C GLY A 365 25.96 -0.03 -31.62
N GLY A 366 27.18 0.35 -31.26
CA GLY A 366 27.89 1.51 -31.82
C GLY A 366 27.65 2.78 -31.01
N ALA A 367 28.11 3.93 -31.52
CA ALA A 367 28.06 5.22 -30.80
C ALA A 367 26.68 5.92 -30.78
N GLU A 368 25.67 5.33 -31.42
CA GLU A 368 24.30 5.87 -31.47
C GLU A 368 23.33 4.95 -30.70
N GLU A 369 22.67 5.48 -29.67
CA GLU A 369 21.63 4.76 -28.95
C GLU A 369 20.36 4.62 -29.81
N PRO A 370 19.57 3.56 -29.61
CA PRO A 370 18.32 3.37 -30.35
C PRO A 370 17.34 4.53 -30.09
N SER A 371 16.72 5.02 -31.16
CA SER A 371 15.66 6.02 -31.05
C SER A 371 14.39 5.43 -30.43
N PHE A 372 13.70 6.25 -29.65
CA PHE A 372 12.42 5.96 -29.00
C PHE A 372 11.30 6.74 -29.69
N VAL A 373 10.08 6.22 -29.57
CA VAL A 373 8.86 6.88 -30.02
C VAL A 373 7.90 7.01 -28.85
N LEU A 374 7.34 8.20 -28.68
CA LEU A 374 6.24 8.47 -27.76
C LEU A 374 4.93 8.16 -28.48
N LEU A 375 4.14 7.25 -27.92
CA LEU A 375 2.82 6.88 -28.40
C LEU A 375 1.72 7.42 -27.47
N ASP A 376 0.61 7.82 -28.05
CA ASP A 376 -0.55 8.42 -27.36
C ASP A 376 -1.87 7.84 -27.90
N THR A 377 -2.97 7.97 -27.15
CA THR A 377 -4.30 7.42 -27.50
C THR A 377 -5.23 8.44 -28.18
N ASP A 378 -6.13 7.93 -29.02
CA ASP A 378 -7.06 8.69 -29.85
C ASP A 378 -8.36 9.16 -29.15
N ALA A 379 -8.36 9.29 -27.81
CA ALA A 379 -9.55 9.49 -26.97
C ALA A 379 -10.62 8.37 -27.05
N ALA A 380 -10.57 7.48 -28.03
CA ALA A 380 -11.44 6.31 -28.18
C ALA A 380 -10.85 5.04 -27.53
N GLY A 381 -9.51 4.95 -27.43
CA GLY A 381 -8.80 4.10 -26.47
C GLY A 381 -8.33 2.73 -26.98
N ASP A 382 -8.45 2.46 -28.28
CA ASP A 382 -8.04 1.21 -28.92
C ASP A 382 -7.00 1.37 -30.06
N ARG A 383 -6.57 2.60 -30.38
CA ARG A 383 -5.42 2.86 -31.26
C ARG A 383 -4.39 3.78 -30.60
N LEU A 384 -3.13 3.44 -30.78
CA LEU A 384 -1.96 4.24 -30.39
C LEU A 384 -1.34 4.87 -31.64
N PHE A 385 -1.00 6.15 -31.59
CA PHE A 385 -0.31 6.87 -32.67
C PHE A 385 0.98 7.53 -32.16
N ALA A 386 1.94 7.72 -33.07
CA ALA A 386 3.22 8.36 -32.75
C ALA A 386 3.08 9.88 -32.69
N THR A 387 3.43 10.47 -31.54
CA THR A 387 3.44 11.93 -31.32
C THR A 387 4.82 12.53 -31.51
N TYR A 388 5.85 11.90 -30.94
CA TYR A 388 7.23 12.38 -30.99
C TYR A 388 8.24 11.24 -31.15
N VAL A 389 9.34 11.50 -31.87
CA VAL A 389 10.51 10.63 -31.97
C VAL A 389 11.68 11.30 -31.24
N LEU A 390 12.35 10.51 -30.39
CA LEU A 390 13.40 10.94 -29.47
C LEU A 390 14.67 10.11 -29.68
N ASN A 391 15.84 10.73 -29.84
CA ASN A 391 17.13 10.07 -29.70
C ASN A 391 17.85 10.60 -28.44
N PRO A 392 18.11 9.77 -27.42
CA PRO A 392 18.72 10.20 -26.16
C PRO A 392 20.14 10.75 -26.34
N THR A 393 21.03 10.04 -27.03
CA THR A 393 22.42 10.50 -27.32
C THR A 393 22.50 11.81 -28.08
N ARG A 394 21.69 12.00 -29.14
CA ARG A 394 21.75 13.21 -29.99
C ARG A 394 20.93 14.38 -29.46
N GLY A 395 20.18 14.21 -28.36
CA GLY A 395 19.19 15.18 -27.89
C GLY A 395 18.10 15.51 -28.93
N PHE A 396 17.94 14.66 -29.93
CA PHE A 396 17.09 14.91 -31.09
C PHE A 396 15.64 14.60 -30.74
N PHE A 397 14.78 15.61 -30.80
CA PHE A 397 13.36 15.51 -30.51
C PHE A 397 12.57 16.11 -31.66
N ARG A 398 11.79 15.29 -32.38
CA ARG A 398 10.94 15.73 -33.50
C ARG A 398 9.50 15.28 -33.30
N SER A 399 8.56 16.17 -33.64
CA SER A 399 7.16 15.78 -33.76
C SER A 399 6.98 14.83 -34.94
N ALA A 400 6.16 13.80 -34.74
CA ALA A 400 5.69 12.87 -35.77
C ALA A 400 4.38 13.34 -36.45
N GLY A 401 3.99 14.61 -36.24
CA GLY A 401 2.83 15.25 -36.89
C GLY A 401 1.57 15.34 -36.04
N THR A 402 1.53 14.66 -34.89
CA THR A 402 0.42 14.76 -33.93
C THR A 402 0.92 15.26 -32.56
N PRO A 403 0.24 16.24 -31.93
CA PRO A 403 0.59 16.67 -30.57
C PRO A 403 0.09 15.66 -29.53
N VAL A 404 0.66 15.70 -28.33
CA VAL A 404 0.14 14.96 -27.18
C VAL A 404 -1.24 15.50 -26.80
N HIS A 405 -2.19 14.57 -26.65
CA HIS A 405 -3.52 14.81 -26.11
C HIS A 405 -3.46 14.92 -24.59
N PHE A 406 -4.13 15.93 -24.04
CA PHE A 406 -4.29 16.10 -22.60
C PHE A 406 -5.79 16.05 -22.27
N PRO A 407 -6.22 15.24 -21.28
CA PRO A 407 -7.63 15.09 -20.95
C PRO A 407 -8.36 16.44 -20.74
N ARG A 408 -9.58 16.54 -21.28
CA ARG A 408 -10.42 17.76 -21.30
C ARG A 408 -9.85 18.94 -22.12
N GLY A 409 -8.82 18.75 -22.95
CA GLY A 409 -8.22 19.84 -23.73
C GLY A 409 -7.44 20.85 -22.87
N GLY A 410 -7.02 20.44 -21.67
CA GLY A 410 -6.15 21.26 -20.82
C GLY A 410 -4.80 21.50 -21.47
N ARG A 411 -4.17 22.65 -21.20
CA ARG A 411 -2.77 22.86 -21.57
C ARG A 411 -1.90 21.97 -20.69
N GLY A 412 -0.91 21.29 -21.29
CA GLY A 412 0.05 20.45 -20.57
C GLY A 412 0.89 21.23 -19.56
N PRO A 413 1.68 20.54 -18.72
CA PRO A 413 2.48 21.19 -17.68
C PRO A 413 3.44 22.22 -18.30
N GLY A 414 3.45 23.43 -17.75
CA GLY A 414 4.33 24.50 -18.19
C GLY A 414 5.81 24.18 -17.95
N PRO A 415 6.72 24.70 -18.78
CA PRO A 415 8.14 24.37 -18.68
C PRO A 415 8.79 24.97 -17.42
N ASP A 416 9.57 24.14 -16.72
CA ASP A 416 10.48 24.56 -15.66
C ASP A 416 11.77 25.21 -16.24
N PRO A 417 12.55 25.95 -15.41
CA PRO A 417 13.84 26.50 -15.82
C PRO A 417 14.82 25.44 -16.33
N SER A 418 15.61 25.79 -17.36
CA SER A 418 16.61 24.89 -17.96
C SER A 418 17.71 24.44 -16.99
N CYS A 419 18.03 25.24 -15.95
CA CYS A 419 19.06 24.89 -14.97
C CYS A 419 18.76 23.62 -14.15
N TRP A 420 17.52 23.11 -14.16
CA TRP A 420 17.21 21.80 -13.55
C TRP A 420 17.76 20.60 -14.34
N PHE A 421 18.20 20.82 -15.57
CA PHE A 421 18.72 19.79 -16.48
C PHE A 421 20.23 19.98 -16.79
N ASP A 422 20.89 20.82 -16.00
CA ASP A 422 22.30 21.15 -16.11
C ASP A 422 23.02 20.72 -14.82
N PRO A 423 23.87 19.67 -14.85
CA PRO A 423 24.40 19.06 -13.63
C PRO A 423 25.40 19.96 -12.89
N ASP A 424 25.99 20.94 -13.57
CA ASP A 424 27.04 21.81 -13.01
C ASP A 424 26.46 23.12 -12.43
N VAL A 425 25.13 23.31 -12.45
CA VAL A 425 24.45 24.55 -12.04
C VAL A 425 23.49 24.33 -10.87
N ILE A 426 23.76 24.97 -9.73
CA ILE A 426 22.84 24.95 -8.57
C ILE A 426 21.61 25.83 -8.87
N CYS A 427 20.56 25.21 -9.40
CA CYS A 427 19.33 25.85 -9.84
C CYS A 427 18.44 26.31 -8.66
N ASN A 428 18.80 27.44 -8.02
CA ASN A 428 18.06 28.03 -6.89
C ASN A 428 16.71 28.69 -7.27
N GLY A 429 16.18 28.42 -8.47
CA GLY A 429 14.93 29.03 -8.97
C GLY A 429 15.01 30.53 -9.25
N GLY A 430 16.22 31.10 -9.35
CA GLY A 430 16.48 32.53 -9.57
C GLY A 430 16.87 32.86 -11.02
N VAL A 431 16.56 34.10 -11.43
CA VAL A 431 16.78 34.65 -12.78
C VAL A 431 18.29 34.86 -13.06
N GLU A 432 18.70 34.78 -14.32
CA GLU A 432 20.11 34.90 -14.75
C GLU A 432 20.82 36.18 -14.25
N PRO A 433 22.10 36.10 -13.83
CA PRO A 433 22.85 37.25 -13.31
C PRO A 433 22.94 38.45 -14.26
N GLY A 434 22.97 38.21 -15.58
CA GLY A 434 23.01 39.29 -16.58
C GLY A 434 21.76 40.17 -16.56
N VAL A 435 20.58 39.58 -16.28
CA VAL A 435 19.31 40.32 -16.13
C VAL A 435 19.32 41.19 -14.87
N ILE A 436 19.96 40.71 -13.80
CA ILE A 436 20.09 41.45 -12.53
C ILE A 436 21.03 42.67 -12.70
N PHE A 437 22.14 42.52 -13.41
CA PHE A 437 23.09 43.62 -13.65
C PHE A 437 22.50 44.71 -14.56
N ILE A 438 21.86 44.33 -15.67
CA ILE A 438 21.17 45.27 -16.57
C ILE A 438 19.97 45.93 -15.85
N GLY A 439 19.23 45.16 -15.06
CA GLY A 439 18.14 45.66 -14.21
C GLY A 439 18.62 46.68 -13.18
N PHE A 440 19.76 46.46 -12.53
CA PHE A 440 20.33 47.40 -11.56
C PHE A 440 20.71 48.73 -12.22
N LEU A 441 21.34 48.70 -13.40
CA LEU A 441 21.70 49.92 -14.15
C LEU A 441 20.47 50.73 -14.54
N LEU A 442 19.41 50.06 -15.01
CA LEU A 442 18.12 50.66 -15.33
C LEU A 442 17.42 51.24 -14.09
N VAL A 443 17.45 50.55 -12.96
CA VAL A 443 16.85 51.00 -11.70
C VAL A 443 17.53 52.26 -11.16
N VAL A 444 18.85 52.41 -11.30
CA VAL A 444 19.56 53.64 -10.90
C VAL A 444 19.18 54.81 -11.81
N LEU A 445 19.13 54.62 -13.13
CA LEU A 445 18.76 55.67 -14.08
C LEU A 445 17.28 56.07 -13.97
N MET A 446 16.38 55.10 -13.76
CA MET A 446 14.97 55.35 -13.42
C MET A 446 14.80 55.92 -12.01
N GLY A 447 15.72 55.69 -11.07
CA GLY A 447 15.68 56.27 -9.73
C GLY A 447 15.90 57.78 -9.74
N LEU A 448 16.87 58.27 -10.52
CA LEU A 448 17.18 59.69 -10.64
C LEU A 448 16.09 60.47 -11.42
N THR A 449 15.66 59.94 -12.57
CA THR A 449 14.55 60.52 -13.34
C THR A 449 13.20 60.37 -12.61
N GLY A 450 13.01 59.24 -11.93
CA GLY A 450 11.85 58.95 -11.10
C GLY A 450 11.76 59.80 -9.84
N ALA A 451 12.86 60.24 -9.23
CA ALA A 451 12.82 61.19 -8.10
C ALA A 451 12.31 62.56 -8.55
N PHE A 452 12.75 63.04 -9.72
CA PHE A 452 12.30 64.30 -10.31
C PHE A 452 10.81 64.24 -10.70
N LEU A 453 10.39 63.17 -11.41
CA LEU A 453 8.97 62.94 -11.70
C LEU A 453 8.16 62.69 -10.42
N ALA A 454 8.68 62.00 -9.41
CA ALA A 454 7.95 61.72 -8.18
C ALA A 454 7.70 63.00 -7.37
N HIS A 455 8.59 64.00 -7.37
CA HIS A 455 8.27 65.29 -6.74
C HIS A 455 7.08 65.96 -7.44
N TYR A 456 7.04 65.94 -8.78
CA TYR A 456 5.97 66.53 -9.58
C TYR A 456 4.65 65.74 -9.47
N PHE A 457 4.71 64.41 -9.57
CA PHE A 457 3.55 63.53 -9.50
C PHE A 457 3.03 63.31 -8.08
N ARG A 458 3.86 63.29 -7.02
CA ARG A 458 3.39 63.14 -5.62
C ARG A 458 2.38 64.22 -5.23
N HIS A 459 2.57 65.44 -5.72
CA HIS A 459 1.64 66.55 -5.52
C HIS A 459 0.29 66.37 -6.27
N ARG A 460 0.25 65.51 -7.30
CA ARG A 460 -0.96 65.21 -8.11
C ARG A 460 -1.58 63.85 -7.78
N LEU A 461 -0.78 62.89 -7.32
CA LEU A 461 -1.14 61.48 -7.08
C LEU A 461 -1.73 61.25 -5.69
N LEU A 462 -1.38 62.07 -4.69
CA LEU A 462 -2.08 62.12 -3.39
C LEU A 462 -3.59 62.41 -3.56
N HIS A 463 -3.99 63.07 -4.65
CA HIS A 463 -5.39 63.35 -4.99
C HIS A 463 -6.06 62.21 -5.81
N ILE A 464 -5.29 61.23 -6.30
CA ILE A 464 -5.76 60.12 -7.17
C ILE A 464 -5.76 58.78 -6.43
N GLN A 465 -4.85 58.56 -5.48
CA GLN A 465 -4.71 57.29 -4.71
C GLN A 465 -5.93 56.89 -3.86
N MET A 466 -6.94 57.76 -3.70
CA MET A 466 -8.20 57.43 -3.05
C MET A 466 -9.20 56.66 -3.95
N VAL A 467 -8.89 56.44 -5.23
CA VAL A 467 -9.82 55.83 -6.21
C VAL A 467 -9.31 54.50 -6.79
N SER A 468 -8.01 54.37 -7.11
CA SER A 468 -7.42 53.11 -7.62
C SER A 468 -5.97 52.89 -7.17
N GLY A 469 -5.62 51.64 -6.82
CA GLY A 469 -4.28 51.19 -6.42
C GLY A 469 -4.31 50.17 -5.26
N PRO A 470 -3.20 49.54 -4.85
CA PRO A 470 -3.17 48.49 -3.82
C PRO A 470 -3.51 48.95 -2.38
N ASN A 471 -3.83 50.24 -2.19
CA ASN A 471 -4.34 50.80 -0.94
C ASN A 471 -5.83 51.22 -1.04
N LYS A 472 -6.55 50.76 -2.09
CA LYS A 472 -7.95 51.09 -2.42
C LYS A 472 -8.83 51.04 -1.16
N ILE A 473 -9.30 52.20 -0.72
CA ILE A 473 -10.18 52.30 0.46
C ILE A 473 -11.62 51.90 0.11
N ILE A 474 -12.01 52.06 -1.16
CA ILE A 474 -13.39 51.89 -1.63
C ILE A 474 -13.45 50.66 -2.53
N LEU A 475 -14.07 49.60 -2.05
CA LEU A 475 -14.21 48.33 -2.76
C LEU A 475 -15.53 48.32 -3.54
N THR A 476 -15.53 47.75 -4.75
CA THR A 476 -16.68 47.61 -5.64
C THR A 476 -17.02 46.14 -5.86
N LEU A 477 -18.13 45.87 -6.58
CA LEU A 477 -18.58 44.52 -6.92
C LEU A 477 -17.53 43.69 -7.70
N ASP A 478 -16.59 44.34 -8.37
CA ASP A 478 -15.50 43.69 -9.10
C ASP A 478 -14.36 43.21 -8.17
N ASP A 479 -14.22 43.80 -6.97
CA ASP A 479 -13.15 43.45 -6.02
C ASP A 479 -13.54 42.31 -5.07
N ILE A 480 -14.83 42.10 -4.83
CA ILE A 480 -15.34 41.13 -3.84
C ILE A 480 -16.28 40.13 -4.50
N THR A 481 -15.89 38.86 -4.49
CA THR A 481 -16.76 37.78 -4.96
C THR A 481 -17.63 37.25 -3.80
N PHE A 482 -18.95 37.29 -3.99
CA PHE A 482 -19.92 36.79 -3.02
C PHE A 482 -20.29 35.34 -3.31
N LEU A 483 -20.44 34.53 -2.26
CA LEU A 483 -20.92 33.15 -2.39
C LEU A 483 -22.45 33.10 -2.31
N PRO A 484 -23.14 32.38 -3.23
CA PRO A 484 -24.59 32.29 -3.23
C PRO A 484 -25.10 31.56 -1.98
N PRO A 485 -26.19 32.03 -1.34
CA PRO A 485 -26.71 31.41 -0.13
C PRO A 485 -27.34 30.04 -0.44
N GLN A 486 -26.83 28.98 0.20
CA GLN A 486 -27.54 27.69 0.20
C GLN A 486 -28.78 27.80 1.09
N ARG A 487 -29.97 27.72 0.48
CA ARG A 487 -31.24 27.58 1.22
C ARG A 487 -31.17 26.34 2.11
N GLY A 488 -31.34 26.55 3.42
CA GLY A 488 -31.05 25.54 4.41
C GLY A 488 -32.07 24.40 4.49
N SER A 489 -31.61 23.27 5.02
CA SER A 489 -32.47 22.34 5.76
C SER A 489 -31.70 21.79 6.95
N SER A 490 -32.36 21.77 8.10
CA SER A 490 -31.79 21.26 9.34
C SER A 490 -31.56 19.75 9.25
N ARG A 491 -30.30 19.31 9.30
CA ARG A 491 -29.95 17.96 9.79
C ARG A 491 -28.48 17.85 10.20
N LYS A 492 -28.30 17.32 11.41
CA LYS A 492 -27.06 16.90 12.07
C LYS A 492 -25.99 16.40 11.08
N VAL A 493 -24.80 16.99 11.13
CA VAL A 493 -23.56 16.35 10.64
C VAL A 493 -22.69 16.06 11.85
N ALA A 494 -22.52 14.78 12.15
CA ALA A 494 -21.56 14.32 13.13
C ALA A 494 -20.14 14.39 12.53
N GLN A 495 -19.18 14.80 13.37
CA GLN A 495 -17.87 14.14 13.55
C GLN A 495 -17.11 13.68 12.28
N GLY A 496 -16.06 14.43 11.92
CA GLY A 496 -14.88 13.85 11.25
C GLY A 496 -14.23 14.68 10.13
N SER A 497 -12.91 14.88 10.23
CA SER A 497 -11.99 15.35 9.17
C SER A 497 -12.10 16.86 8.80
N ARG A 498 -11.00 17.64 8.71
CA ARG A 498 -9.95 17.81 7.65
C ARG A 498 -10.39 18.51 6.34
N TRP A 499 -11.18 19.59 6.39
CA TRP A 499 -11.68 20.26 5.18
C TRP A 499 -10.67 21.28 4.63
N SER A 500 -9.71 20.77 3.87
CA SER A 500 -8.95 21.52 2.87
C SER A 500 -9.87 21.93 1.71
N LEU A 501 -9.80 23.17 1.24
CA LEU A 501 -10.38 23.57 -0.05
C LEU A 501 -9.38 24.36 -0.89
N ALA A 502 -8.77 23.64 -1.84
CA ALA A 502 -8.25 24.24 -3.06
C ALA A 502 -9.41 24.73 -3.95
N ALA A 503 -9.06 25.54 -4.94
CA ALA A 503 -9.99 26.20 -5.85
C ALA A 503 -11.05 25.26 -6.49
N ARG A 504 -12.26 25.79 -6.69
CA ARG A 504 -13.21 25.26 -7.67
C ARG A 504 -13.41 26.26 -8.80
N SER A 505 -13.32 25.75 -10.03
CA SER A 505 -13.41 26.51 -11.27
C SER A 505 -14.77 27.20 -11.45
N LEU A 506 -14.72 28.41 -12.02
CA LEU A 506 -15.87 29.10 -12.58
C LEU A 506 -16.27 28.48 -13.93
N SER A 507 -17.34 27.68 -13.95
CA SER A 507 -18.08 27.34 -15.17
C SER A 507 -19.49 26.84 -14.81
N ASP A 508 -20.48 27.25 -15.61
CA ASP A 508 -21.86 26.75 -15.63
C ASP A 508 -22.81 27.10 -14.46
N VAL A 509 -23.37 28.31 -14.48
CA VAL A 509 -24.84 28.51 -14.56
C VAL A 509 -25.13 29.74 -15.43
N ARG A 510 -25.80 29.55 -16.58
CA ARG A 510 -26.58 30.61 -17.24
C ARG A 510 -28.07 30.30 -17.09
N SER A 511 -28.86 31.37 -17.03
CA SER A 511 -30.33 31.42 -17.08
C SER A 511 -31.13 30.59 -16.04
N ILE A 512 -31.42 31.20 -14.89
CA ILE A 512 -32.77 31.26 -14.32
C ILE A 512 -33.09 32.73 -14.02
N HIS A 513 -34.36 33.13 -14.18
CA HIS A 513 -34.80 34.52 -14.23
C HIS A 513 -35.08 35.12 -12.84
N SER A 514 -34.67 36.37 -12.65
CA SER A 514 -35.33 37.40 -11.82
C SER A 514 -35.82 37.05 -10.40
N GLN A 515 -34.91 36.83 -9.44
CA GLN A 515 -35.11 37.27 -8.04
C GLN A 515 -33.78 37.83 -7.47
N ILE A 516 -33.88 38.83 -6.60
CA ILE A 516 -32.78 39.69 -6.13
C ILE A 516 -31.74 38.87 -5.33
N PRO A 517 -30.42 39.08 -5.53
CA PRO A 517 -29.40 38.37 -4.76
C PRO A 517 -29.23 38.96 -3.35
N ASP A 518 -29.71 38.25 -2.33
CA ASP A 518 -29.31 38.50 -0.95
C ASP A 518 -27.81 38.29 -0.77
N TYR A 519 -27.03 39.38 -0.85
CA TYR A 519 -25.58 39.35 -0.62
C TYR A 519 -25.30 38.78 0.76
N THR A 520 -24.56 37.67 0.83
CA THR A 520 -24.10 37.07 2.08
C THR A 520 -23.08 37.98 2.76
N ASN A 521 -22.98 37.93 4.10
CA ASN A 521 -22.01 38.75 4.86
C ASN A 521 -20.56 38.26 4.73
N ILE A 522 -20.29 37.28 3.86
CA ILE A 522 -18.99 36.66 3.62
C ILE A 522 -18.67 36.79 2.13
N GLY A 523 -17.46 37.25 1.82
CA GLY A 523 -16.93 37.30 0.46
C GLY A 523 -15.48 36.88 0.40
N LEU A 524 -14.92 36.88 -0.81
CA LEU A 524 -13.50 36.69 -1.08
C LEU A 524 -12.91 37.99 -1.67
N TYR A 525 -11.83 38.49 -1.08
CA TYR A 525 -11.07 39.65 -1.53
C TYR A 525 -9.59 39.23 -1.71
N GLU A 526 -9.03 39.43 -2.90
CA GLU A 526 -7.65 39.02 -3.26
C GLU A 526 -7.28 37.54 -2.99
N GLY A 527 -8.28 36.67 -2.79
CA GLY A 527 -8.10 35.25 -2.45
C GLY A 527 -8.30 34.91 -0.97
N ASP A 528 -8.39 35.92 -0.10
CA ASP A 528 -8.64 35.76 1.32
C ASP A 528 -10.13 35.96 1.67
N TRP A 529 -10.57 35.27 2.72
CA TRP A 529 -11.94 35.36 3.23
C TRP A 529 -12.14 36.67 3.99
N VAL A 530 -13.21 37.39 3.65
CA VAL A 530 -13.57 38.67 4.28
C VAL A 530 -15.00 38.68 4.81
N TRP A 531 -15.18 39.38 5.92
CA TRP A 531 -16.48 39.64 6.53
C TRP A 531 -16.96 41.04 6.17
N LEU A 532 -18.16 41.14 5.61
CA LEU A 532 -18.81 42.38 5.21
C LEU A 532 -19.93 42.73 6.20
N LYS A 533 -19.74 43.82 6.95
CA LYS A 533 -20.77 44.38 7.81
C LYS A 533 -21.47 45.55 7.12
N LYS A 534 -22.71 45.31 6.70
CA LYS A 534 -23.59 46.30 6.07
C LYS A 534 -23.93 47.45 7.03
N PHE A 535 -24.08 48.66 6.48
CA PHE A 535 -24.66 49.79 7.20
C PHE A 535 -26.19 49.61 7.28
N PRO A 536 -26.84 50.05 8.37
CA PRO A 536 -28.29 49.97 8.53
C PRO A 536 -29.02 51.00 7.68
N GLY A 537 -30.26 50.66 7.28
CA GLY A 537 -31.10 51.47 6.39
C GLY A 537 -30.89 51.20 4.90
N GLU A 538 -31.94 51.41 4.12
CA GLU A 538 -31.89 51.25 2.66
C GLU A 538 -31.27 52.49 1.99
N GLN A 539 -30.59 52.26 0.86
CA GLN A 539 -30.08 53.27 -0.08
C GLN A 539 -28.89 54.12 0.42
N HIS A 540 -27.68 53.62 0.21
CA HIS A 540 -26.43 54.40 0.31
C HIS A 540 -25.77 54.54 -1.07
N VAL A 541 -26.12 55.61 -1.78
CA VAL A 541 -25.61 55.89 -3.15
C VAL A 541 -24.15 56.39 -3.15
N ALA A 542 -23.67 57.00 -2.07
CA ALA A 542 -22.31 57.53 -1.98
C ALA A 542 -21.73 57.52 -0.55
N ILE A 543 -20.41 57.31 -0.47
CA ILE A 543 -19.63 57.42 0.78
C ILE A 543 -19.27 58.89 1.03
N ARG A 544 -19.72 59.47 2.15
CA ARG A 544 -19.43 60.88 2.49
C ARG A 544 -17.92 61.09 2.75
N PRO A 545 -17.35 62.28 2.45
CA PRO A 545 -15.94 62.58 2.75
C PRO A 545 -15.55 62.38 4.22
N ALA A 546 -16.44 62.78 5.14
CA ALA A 546 -16.26 62.55 6.58
C ALA A 546 -16.12 61.06 6.93
N THR A 547 -16.92 60.19 6.32
CA THR A 547 -16.85 58.73 6.50
C THR A 547 -15.54 58.15 5.98
N LYS A 548 -15.05 58.63 4.82
CA LYS A 548 -13.73 58.23 4.28
C LYS A 548 -12.58 58.61 5.23
N MET A 549 -12.62 59.84 5.78
CA MET A 549 -11.64 60.31 6.76
C MET A 549 -11.72 59.53 8.08
N ALA A 550 -12.92 59.27 8.59
CA ALA A 550 -13.14 58.49 9.80
C ALA A 550 -12.64 57.05 9.65
N PHE A 551 -12.97 56.39 8.53
CA PHE A 551 -12.52 55.04 8.24
C PHE A 551 -11.00 54.93 8.08
N SER A 552 -10.36 55.91 7.43
CA SER A 552 -8.89 55.94 7.28
C SER A 552 -8.19 55.89 8.65
N LYS A 553 -8.66 56.70 9.62
CA LYS A 553 -8.13 56.70 11.00
C LYS A 553 -8.35 55.38 11.75
N ILE A 554 -9.45 54.67 11.48
CA ILE A 554 -9.74 53.38 12.12
C ILE A 554 -8.92 52.26 11.45
N ARG A 555 -8.70 52.31 10.13
CA ARG A 555 -7.86 51.35 9.37
C ARG A 555 -6.38 51.37 9.79
N GLU A 556 -5.91 52.47 10.37
CA GLU A 556 -4.56 52.60 10.94
C GLU A 556 -4.37 51.83 12.27
N LEU A 557 -5.46 51.41 12.92
CA LEU A 557 -5.42 50.62 14.15
C LEU A 557 -5.01 49.17 13.82
N ARG A 558 -3.78 48.80 14.21
CA ARG A 558 -3.23 47.46 14.01
C ARG A 558 -2.73 46.88 15.33
N HIS A 559 -3.29 45.74 15.72
CA HIS A 559 -2.94 44.99 16.91
C HIS A 559 -3.36 43.51 16.72
N GLU A 560 -2.65 42.56 17.33
CA GLU A 560 -2.91 41.13 17.16
C GLU A 560 -4.33 40.72 17.58
N ASN A 561 -4.86 41.36 18.64
CA ASN A 561 -6.21 41.14 19.16
C ASN A 561 -7.27 42.14 18.63
N LEU A 562 -7.06 42.76 17.47
CA LEU A 562 -8.08 43.53 16.75
C LEU A 562 -8.31 42.92 15.36
N ALA A 563 -9.56 42.93 14.90
CA ALA A 563 -9.90 42.51 13.54
C ALA A 563 -9.44 43.59 12.54
N LEU A 564 -8.63 43.21 11.56
CA LEU A 564 -8.12 44.11 10.53
C LEU A 564 -9.24 44.59 9.60
N TYR A 565 -9.38 45.91 9.48
CA TYR A 565 -10.22 46.53 8.45
C TYR A 565 -9.46 46.68 7.13
N LEU A 566 -10.12 46.30 6.04
CA LEU A 566 -9.54 46.26 4.69
C LEU A 566 -10.03 47.46 3.86
N GLY A 567 -11.36 47.64 3.77
CA GLY A 567 -11.98 48.70 2.98
C GLY A 567 -13.44 48.97 3.32
N LEU A 568 -14.03 49.95 2.63
CA LEU A 568 -15.46 50.24 2.58
C LEU A 568 -16.00 49.75 1.23
N PHE A 569 -16.87 48.75 1.25
CA PHE A 569 -17.54 48.25 0.05
C PHE A 569 -18.73 49.13 -0.33
N LEU A 570 -18.87 49.49 -1.61
CA LEU A 570 -20.01 50.19 -2.17
C LEU A 570 -20.47 49.48 -3.46
N ALA A 571 -21.62 48.81 -3.40
CA ALA A 571 -22.36 48.40 -4.60
C ALA A 571 -23.15 49.59 -5.17
N GLY A 572 -23.01 49.88 -6.46
CA GLY A 572 -23.76 50.95 -7.15
C GLY A 572 -22.96 51.93 -8.03
N GLY A 573 -21.65 51.71 -8.24
CA GLY A 573 -20.77 52.66 -8.94
C GLY A 573 -20.64 52.45 -10.47
N ALA A 574 -21.26 53.33 -11.25
CA ALA A 574 -20.77 53.86 -12.55
C ALA A 574 -20.45 52.92 -13.75
N GLY A 575 -20.86 51.64 -13.78
CA GLY A 575 -20.57 50.77 -14.95
C GLY A 575 -21.50 49.59 -15.26
N GLY A 576 -22.47 49.26 -14.40
CA GLY A 576 -23.32 48.08 -14.55
C GLY A 576 -24.83 48.41 -14.55
N ALA A 577 -25.60 47.64 -15.32
CA ALA A 577 -27.05 47.79 -15.47
C ALA A 577 -27.85 47.29 -14.24
N ALA A 578 -27.62 47.91 -13.09
CA ALA A 578 -28.50 47.79 -11.92
C ALA A 578 -29.65 48.79 -12.00
N ALA A 579 -30.83 48.42 -11.48
CA ALA A 579 -31.99 49.30 -11.43
C ALA A 579 -31.72 50.52 -10.53
N PRO A 580 -32.35 51.69 -10.80
CA PRO A 580 -32.12 52.90 -10.02
C PRO A 580 -32.71 52.76 -8.60
N GLY A 581 -31.85 52.54 -7.59
CA GLY A 581 -32.23 52.62 -6.17
C GLY A 581 -31.33 51.86 -5.19
N GLU A 582 -30.72 50.74 -5.60
CA GLU A 582 -30.13 49.78 -4.65
C GLU A 582 -28.61 49.96 -4.43
N GLY A 583 -28.25 50.94 -3.58
CA GLY A 583 -26.86 51.14 -3.13
C GLY A 583 -26.57 50.49 -1.78
N MET A 584 -25.69 49.48 -1.73
CA MET A 584 -25.24 48.82 -0.49
C MET A 584 -23.86 49.34 -0.07
N LEU A 585 -23.75 49.86 1.15
CA LEU A 585 -22.50 50.23 1.81
C LEU A 585 -22.18 49.25 2.95
N ALA A 586 -20.96 48.71 2.98
CA ALA A 586 -20.49 47.82 4.04
C ALA A 586 -19.04 48.11 4.47
N VAL A 587 -18.70 47.81 5.73
CA VAL A 587 -17.32 47.74 6.19
C VAL A 587 -16.78 46.34 5.92
N VAL A 588 -15.59 46.24 5.32
CA VAL A 588 -14.92 44.97 5.00
C VAL A 588 -13.77 44.74 5.97
N SER A 589 -13.78 43.56 6.60
CA SER A 589 -12.83 43.13 7.63
C SER A 589 -12.34 41.71 7.36
N GLU A 590 -11.23 41.30 8.00
CA GLU A 590 -10.77 39.91 7.94
C GLU A 590 -11.83 38.92 8.47
N HIS A 591 -11.97 37.76 7.83
CA HIS A 591 -12.87 36.70 8.29
C HIS A 591 -12.20 35.80 9.34
N CYS A 592 -12.81 35.71 10.52
CA CYS A 592 -12.37 34.85 11.62
C CYS A 592 -13.11 33.50 11.59
N ALA A 593 -12.42 32.45 11.14
CA ALA A 593 -13.02 31.16 10.78
C ALA A 593 -13.67 30.35 11.93
N ARG A 594 -13.51 30.75 13.20
CA ARG A 594 -14.21 30.14 14.35
C ARG A 594 -15.49 30.87 14.75
N GLY A 595 -15.86 31.94 14.04
CA GLY A 595 -17.03 32.75 14.37
C GLY A 595 -16.78 33.67 15.57
N SER A 596 -17.86 34.03 16.26
CA SER A 596 -17.80 34.85 17.48
C SER A 596 -17.49 34.03 18.72
N LEU A 597 -17.13 34.72 19.81
CA LEU A 597 -16.95 34.11 21.13
C LEU A 597 -18.27 33.47 21.61
N GLN A 598 -19.42 34.05 21.28
CA GLN A 598 -20.72 33.45 21.62
C GLN A 598 -20.90 32.09 20.92
N ASP A 599 -20.51 31.98 19.64
CA ASP A 599 -20.58 30.72 18.88
C ASP A 599 -19.64 29.66 19.47
N LEU A 600 -18.41 30.06 19.83
CA LEU A 600 -17.41 29.19 20.46
C LEU A 600 -17.86 28.67 21.82
N LEU A 601 -18.50 29.51 22.64
CA LEU A 601 -19.05 29.11 23.94
C LEU A 601 -20.22 28.12 23.78
N ALA A 602 -21.05 28.27 22.75
CA ALA A 602 -22.16 27.37 22.45
C ALA A 602 -21.72 25.94 22.02
N GLN A 603 -20.55 25.80 21.38
CA GLN A 603 -20.02 24.52 20.89
C GLN A 603 -19.53 23.58 22.01
N ARG A 604 -20.46 22.85 22.67
CA ARG A 604 -20.17 21.98 23.83
C ARG A 604 -19.08 20.93 23.63
N ASP A 605 -18.81 20.50 22.39
CA ASP A 605 -17.78 19.51 22.05
C ASP A 605 -16.35 19.98 22.39
N ILE A 606 -16.10 21.30 22.34
CA ILE A 606 -14.81 21.87 22.72
C ILE A 606 -14.75 21.97 24.25
N LYS A 607 -13.84 21.25 24.90
CA LYS A 607 -13.59 21.37 26.35
C LYS A 607 -12.73 22.61 26.63
N LEU A 608 -13.34 23.64 27.21
CA LEU A 608 -12.69 24.90 27.59
C LEU A 608 -12.20 24.81 29.05
N ASP A 609 -10.94 24.46 29.25
CA ASP A 609 -10.31 24.45 30.57
C ASP A 609 -10.01 25.89 31.06
N TRP A 610 -9.55 26.04 32.31
CA TRP A 610 -9.23 27.37 32.85
C TRP A 610 -8.12 28.07 32.04
N MET A 611 -7.11 27.33 31.55
CA MET A 611 -6.02 27.92 30.78
C MET A 611 -6.54 28.51 29.46
N PHE A 612 -7.37 27.79 28.72
CA PHE A 612 -7.98 28.25 27.48
C PHE A 612 -9.00 29.39 27.70
N LYS A 613 -9.79 29.33 28.77
CA LYS A 613 -10.66 30.46 29.18
C LYS A 613 -9.83 31.72 29.47
N SER A 614 -8.72 31.56 30.21
CA SER A 614 -7.86 32.67 30.61
C SER A 614 -7.12 33.31 29.43
N SER A 615 -6.75 32.55 28.39
CA SER A 615 -6.11 33.11 27.19
C SER A 615 -7.08 33.96 26.36
N LEU A 616 -8.32 33.48 26.15
CA LEU A 616 -9.35 34.26 25.45
C LEU A 616 -9.64 35.61 26.15
N LEU A 617 -9.77 35.58 27.49
CA LEU A 617 -9.98 36.79 28.28
C LEU A 617 -8.77 37.73 28.26
N LEU A 618 -7.55 37.20 28.35
CA LEU A 618 -6.34 38.02 28.26
C LEU A 618 -6.21 38.71 26.89
N ASP A 619 -6.55 38.00 25.80
CA ASP A 619 -6.54 38.54 24.45
C ASP A 619 -7.59 39.64 24.25
N LEU A 620 -8.80 39.46 24.77
CA LEU A 620 -9.83 40.50 24.82
C LEU A 620 -9.35 41.75 25.58
N ILE A 621 -8.75 41.55 26.77
CA ILE A 621 -8.22 42.64 27.59
C ILE A 621 -7.12 43.41 26.86
N LYS A 622 -6.19 42.73 26.18
CA LYS A 622 -5.16 43.39 25.35
C LYS A 622 -5.79 44.22 24.22
N GLY A 623 -6.78 43.66 23.51
CA GLY A 623 -7.46 44.33 22.40
C GLY A 623 -8.16 45.64 22.82
N ILE A 624 -8.95 45.60 23.90
CA ILE A 624 -9.63 46.79 24.43
C ILE A 624 -8.64 47.80 25.03
N ARG A 625 -7.60 47.33 25.73
CA ARG A 625 -6.52 48.19 26.25
C ARG A 625 -5.82 48.99 25.14
N TYR A 626 -5.52 48.35 24.00
CA TYR A 626 -4.95 49.03 22.83
C TYR A 626 -5.88 50.13 22.28
N LEU A 627 -7.19 49.87 22.19
CA LEU A 627 -8.17 50.89 21.76
C LEU A 627 -8.22 52.08 22.73
N HIS A 628 -8.19 51.80 24.03
CA HIS A 628 -8.20 52.83 25.08
C HIS A 628 -6.95 53.71 25.04
N HIS A 629 -5.76 53.12 24.83
CA HIS A 629 -4.51 53.86 24.61
C HIS A 629 -4.54 54.77 23.37
N ARG A 630 -5.40 54.48 22.39
CA ARG A 630 -5.63 55.30 21.20
C ARG A 630 -6.79 56.30 21.34
N GLY A 631 -7.41 56.42 22.52
CA GLY A 631 -8.56 57.31 22.74
C GLY A 631 -9.83 56.87 21.99
N VAL A 632 -9.99 55.56 21.78
CA VAL A 632 -11.14 54.95 21.11
C VAL A 632 -11.89 54.09 22.11
N ALA A 633 -13.08 54.54 22.52
CA ALA A 633 -14.06 53.67 23.15
C ALA A 633 -14.67 52.73 22.10
N HIS A 634 -14.95 51.49 22.48
CA HIS A 634 -15.60 50.52 21.62
C HIS A 634 -17.12 50.76 21.56
N GLY A 635 -17.76 51.04 22.70
CA GLY A 635 -19.14 51.50 22.84
C GLY A 635 -20.22 50.44 22.63
N ARG A 636 -19.96 49.40 21.83
CA ARG A 636 -20.86 48.24 21.64
C ARG A 636 -20.12 46.92 21.86
N LEU A 637 -19.40 46.79 22.97
CA LEU A 637 -18.63 45.58 23.26
C LEU A 637 -19.58 44.46 23.75
N LYS A 638 -19.53 43.30 23.09
CA LYS A 638 -20.33 42.10 23.40
C LYS A 638 -19.64 40.84 22.88
N SER A 639 -20.00 39.66 23.36
CA SER A 639 -19.40 38.40 22.90
C SER A 639 -19.55 38.13 21.40
N ARG A 640 -20.64 38.62 20.76
CA ARG A 640 -20.81 38.58 19.29
C ARG A 640 -19.77 39.43 18.53
N ASN A 641 -19.23 40.49 19.14
CA ASN A 641 -18.24 41.40 18.55
C ASN A 641 -16.79 41.02 18.90
N CYS A 642 -16.61 39.91 19.61
CA CYS A 642 -15.33 39.27 19.83
C CYS A 642 -15.27 38.04 18.91
N VAL A 643 -14.34 38.00 17.96
CA VAL A 643 -14.24 36.92 16.96
C VAL A 643 -12.93 36.15 17.12
N VAL A 644 -12.89 34.89 16.69
CA VAL A 644 -11.77 33.99 16.97
C VAL A 644 -11.15 33.46 15.66
N ASP A 645 -9.84 33.63 15.51
CA ASP A 645 -9.10 33.21 14.31
C ASP A 645 -8.90 31.68 14.25
N GLY A 646 -8.33 31.18 13.14
CA GLY A 646 -8.05 29.76 12.97
C GLY A 646 -7.07 29.15 13.99
N ARG A 647 -6.33 29.99 14.73
CA ARG A 647 -5.31 29.64 15.73
C ARG A 647 -5.81 29.86 17.17
N PHE A 648 -7.10 30.12 17.35
CA PHE A 648 -7.75 30.44 18.63
C PHE A 648 -7.28 31.76 19.29
N VAL A 649 -6.75 32.70 18.52
CA VAL A 649 -6.51 34.08 18.97
C VAL A 649 -7.82 34.85 18.93
N LEU A 650 -8.19 35.51 20.03
CA LEU A 650 -9.37 36.37 20.08
C LEU A 650 -9.03 37.77 19.54
N LYS A 651 -9.90 38.28 18.65
CA LYS A 651 -9.83 39.59 18.02
C LYS A 651 -11.12 40.37 18.26
N VAL A 652 -11.01 41.65 18.62
CA VAL A 652 -12.18 42.55 18.73
C VAL A 652 -12.49 43.17 17.37
N THR A 653 -13.71 42.94 16.88
CA THR A 653 -14.27 43.58 15.67
C THR A 653 -15.26 44.68 16.05
N ASP A 654 -15.80 45.41 15.08
CA ASP A 654 -16.77 46.51 15.27
C ASP A 654 -16.29 47.75 16.04
N HIS A 655 -14.99 47.87 16.29
CA HIS A 655 -14.40 49.02 16.96
C HIS A 655 -14.53 50.30 16.11
N GLY A 656 -15.03 51.39 16.72
CA GLY A 656 -15.25 52.66 16.03
C GLY A 656 -16.49 52.71 15.12
N HIS A 657 -17.31 51.66 15.05
CA HIS A 657 -18.51 51.60 14.22
C HIS A 657 -19.49 52.76 14.46
N GLY A 658 -19.70 53.19 15.72
CA GLY A 658 -20.54 54.36 16.04
C GLY A 658 -20.07 55.66 15.38
N ARG A 659 -18.75 55.90 15.34
CA ARG A 659 -18.15 57.08 14.66
C ARG A 659 -18.35 57.04 13.14
N LEU A 660 -18.36 55.84 12.54
CA LEU A 660 -18.64 55.66 11.11
C LEU A 660 -20.12 55.96 10.76
N LEU A 661 -21.05 55.50 11.59
CA LEU A 661 -22.49 55.80 11.43
C LEU A 661 -22.77 57.30 11.58
N GLU A 662 -22.15 57.97 12.58
CA GLU A 662 -22.24 59.42 12.79
C GLU A 662 -21.67 60.20 11.59
N ALA A 663 -20.49 59.82 11.09
CA ALA A 663 -19.85 60.47 9.93
C ALA A 663 -20.65 60.31 8.61
N GLN A 664 -21.30 59.16 8.41
CA GLN A 664 -22.19 58.90 7.27
C GLN A 664 -23.59 59.51 7.45
N ARG A 665 -23.90 60.05 8.65
CA ARG A 665 -25.21 60.54 9.11
C ARG A 665 -26.35 59.53 8.91
N VAL A 666 -26.10 58.27 9.25
CA VAL A 666 -27.13 57.23 9.29
C VAL A 666 -27.94 57.37 10.57
N LEU A 667 -29.26 57.19 10.52
CA LEU A 667 -30.09 57.14 11.72
C LEU A 667 -29.75 55.88 12.51
N PRO A 668 -29.62 55.94 13.85
CA PRO A 668 -29.33 54.75 14.63
C PRO A 668 -30.60 53.88 14.68
N GLU A 669 -30.47 52.61 14.30
CA GLU A 669 -31.49 51.62 14.65
C GLU A 669 -31.57 51.50 16.18
N THR A 670 -32.79 51.41 16.71
CA THR A 670 -33.02 51.09 18.12
C THR A 670 -32.48 49.68 18.40
N PRO A 671 -31.50 49.51 19.31
CA PRO A 671 -30.98 48.18 19.63
C PRO A 671 -32.06 47.33 20.30
N SER A 672 -32.05 46.02 20.06
CA SER A 672 -32.92 45.09 20.80
C SER A 672 -32.43 44.92 22.24
N ALA A 673 -33.32 44.51 23.14
CA ALA A 673 -32.98 44.29 24.54
C ALA A 673 -31.89 43.20 24.70
N GLU A 674 -31.87 42.16 23.84
CA GLU A 674 -30.76 41.21 23.76
C GLU A 674 -29.41 41.89 23.50
N ASP A 675 -29.37 42.84 22.56
CA ASP A 675 -28.15 43.54 22.15
C ASP A 675 -27.64 44.49 23.24
N GLN A 676 -28.51 44.89 24.17
CA GLN A 676 -28.24 45.79 25.30
C GLN A 676 -27.80 45.07 26.59
N LEU A 677 -27.77 43.73 26.64
CA LEU A 677 -27.37 42.98 27.85
C LEU A 677 -25.94 43.28 28.33
N TRP A 678 -25.05 43.73 27.43
CA TRP A 678 -23.68 44.14 27.75
C TRP A 678 -23.53 45.65 27.99
N THR A 679 -24.58 46.44 27.78
CA THR A 679 -24.54 47.91 27.84
C THR A 679 -24.55 48.39 29.29
N ALA A 680 -23.67 49.35 29.60
CA ALA A 680 -23.51 49.86 30.95
C ALA A 680 -24.69 50.75 31.41
N PRO A 681 -25.00 50.81 32.72
CA PRO A 681 -26.14 51.57 33.25
C PRO A 681 -26.18 53.04 32.82
N GLU A 682 -25.03 53.71 32.75
CA GLU A 682 -24.93 55.11 32.32
C GLU A 682 -25.20 55.31 30.82
N LEU A 683 -24.88 54.31 30.00
CA LEU A 683 -25.17 54.33 28.57
C LEU A 683 -26.67 54.10 28.32
N LEU A 684 -27.29 53.16 29.04
CA LEU A 684 -28.75 52.93 28.98
C LEU A 684 -29.57 54.15 29.42
N ARG A 685 -29.00 55.08 30.19
CA ARG A 685 -29.68 56.31 30.67
C ARG A 685 -29.58 57.47 29.68
N ASP A 686 -28.57 57.48 28.80
CA ASP A 686 -28.32 58.57 27.85
C ASP A 686 -28.06 58.02 26.43
N PRO A 687 -29.05 58.11 25.52
CA PRO A 687 -28.92 57.66 24.13
C PRO A 687 -27.79 58.32 23.34
N ALA A 688 -27.34 59.53 23.72
CA ALA A 688 -26.22 60.19 23.07
C ALA A 688 -24.87 59.57 23.50
N LEU A 689 -24.77 59.13 24.76
CA LEU A 689 -23.61 58.36 25.25
C LEU A 689 -23.64 56.92 24.73
N GLU A 690 -24.79 56.24 24.71
CA GLU A 690 -24.94 54.89 24.13
C GLU A 690 -24.40 54.83 22.69
N ARG A 691 -24.65 55.88 21.91
CA ARG A 691 -24.20 55.99 20.51
C ARG A 691 -22.69 56.15 20.34
N ARG A 692 -22.01 56.78 21.30
CA ARG A 692 -20.56 57.10 21.22
C ARG A 692 -19.68 56.12 22.00
N GLY A 693 -20.22 55.53 23.06
CA GLY A 693 -19.48 54.72 24.02
C GLY A 693 -18.62 55.56 24.97
N THR A 694 -18.33 54.98 26.14
CA THR A 694 -17.38 55.51 27.13
C THR A 694 -16.34 54.45 27.46
N LEU A 695 -15.13 54.86 27.86
CA LEU A 695 -14.08 53.92 28.24
C LEU A 695 -14.51 53.05 29.45
N ALA A 696 -15.17 53.66 30.44
CA ALA A 696 -15.73 52.94 31.58
C ALA A 696 -16.91 52.02 31.20
N GLY A 697 -17.64 52.32 30.12
CA GLY A 697 -18.68 51.45 29.56
C GLY A 697 -18.11 50.17 28.98
N ASP A 698 -17.00 50.25 28.23
CA ASP A 698 -16.30 49.07 27.70
C ASP A 698 -15.82 48.12 28.83
N VAL A 699 -15.39 48.68 29.96
CA VAL A 699 -14.98 47.91 31.16
C VAL A 699 -16.17 47.17 31.77
N PHE A 700 -17.36 47.78 31.80
CA PHE A 700 -18.58 47.09 32.23
C PHE A 700 -18.93 45.91 31.31
N SER A 701 -18.93 46.14 29.99
CA SER A 701 -19.19 45.11 28.98
C SER A 701 -18.19 43.95 29.07
N LEU A 702 -16.91 44.25 29.31
CA LEU A 702 -15.87 43.24 29.58
C LEU A 702 -16.23 42.36 30.79
N GLY A 703 -16.74 42.95 31.89
CA GLY A 703 -17.20 42.19 33.06
C GLY A 703 -18.30 41.18 32.73
N ILE A 704 -19.26 41.56 31.88
CA ILE A 704 -20.33 40.65 31.42
C ILE A 704 -19.74 39.52 30.55
N ILE A 705 -18.81 39.83 29.64
CA ILE A 705 -18.14 38.81 28.80
C ILE A 705 -17.27 37.86 29.66
N MET A 706 -16.63 38.35 30.71
CA MET A 706 -15.91 37.51 31.68
C MET A 706 -16.85 36.47 32.31
N GLN A 707 -18.08 36.85 32.66
CA GLN A 707 -19.09 35.90 33.15
C GLN A 707 -19.51 34.89 32.09
N GLU A 708 -19.73 35.30 30.84
CA GLU A 708 -20.07 34.36 29.74
C GLU A 708 -18.99 33.29 29.57
N VAL A 709 -17.71 33.68 29.56
CA VAL A 709 -16.58 32.74 29.38
C VAL A 709 -16.37 31.84 30.59
N VAL A 710 -16.53 32.37 31.80
CA VAL A 710 -16.39 31.58 33.04
C VAL A 710 -17.53 30.56 33.17
N CYS A 711 -18.78 30.99 33.07
CA CYS A 711 -19.95 30.12 33.23
C CYS A 711 -20.26 29.26 31.99
N ARG A 712 -19.74 29.65 30.82
CA ARG A 712 -20.11 29.07 29.52
C ARG A 712 -21.62 29.10 29.27
N SER A 713 -22.23 30.24 29.57
CA SER A 713 -23.66 30.50 29.46
C SER A 713 -23.89 31.89 28.84
N ALA A 714 -25.11 32.16 28.37
CA ALA A 714 -25.51 33.52 28.00
C ALA A 714 -25.43 34.49 29.20
N PRO A 715 -25.35 35.82 28.96
CA PRO A 715 -25.44 36.82 30.02
C PRO A 715 -26.72 36.67 30.84
N TYR A 716 -26.65 36.84 32.16
CA TYR A 716 -27.80 36.83 33.08
C TYR A 716 -28.65 35.54 33.08
N ALA A 717 -28.25 34.48 32.38
CA ALA A 717 -29.03 33.24 32.21
C ALA A 717 -29.39 32.52 33.52
N MET A 718 -28.69 32.83 34.61
CA MET A 718 -28.91 32.28 35.95
C MET A 718 -30.00 33.00 36.76
N LEU A 719 -30.59 34.08 36.24
CA LEU A 719 -31.66 34.84 36.91
C LEU A 719 -33.07 34.52 36.39
N GLU A 720 -33.19 33.74 35.31
CA GLU A 720 -34.47 33.38 34.66
C GLU A 720 -35.34 34.57 34.21
N LEU A 721 -34.70 35.72 33.94
CA LEU A 721 -35.35 36.96 33.52
C LEU A 721 -35.37 37.12 31.98
N THR A 722 -36.37 37.83 31.45
CA THR A 722 -36.37 38.26 30.04
C THR A 722 -35.34 39.37 29.77
N PRO A 723 -34.78 39.50 28.56
CA PRO A 723 -33.81 40.55 28.25
C PRO A 723 -34.32 41.96 28.55
N GLU A 724 -35.58 42.25 28.24
CA GLU A 724 -36.25 43.53 28.48
C GLU A 724 -36.30 43.88 29.97
N GLU A 725 -36.60 42.88 30.80
CA GLU A 725 -36.60 42.99 32.25
C GLU A 725 -35.20 43.20 32.83
N VAL A 726 -34.18 42.51 32.29
CA VAL A 726 -32.78 42.72 32.70
C VAL A 726 -32.36 44.15 32.39
N VAL A 727 -32.54 44.60 31.14
CA VAL A 727 -32.18 45.97 30.70
C VAL A 727 -32.87 47.02 31.58
N LYS A 728 -34.17 46.88 31.86
CA LYS A 728 -34.91 47.80 32.73
C LYS A 728 -34.36 47.85 34.17
N ARG A 729 -34.05 46.69 34.77
CA ARG A 729 -33.47 46.62 36.14
C ARG A 729 -32.02 47.11 36.20
N VAL A 730 -31.25 47.04 35.10
CA VAL A 730 -29.89 47.60 35.00
C VAL A 730 -29.92 49.11 34.77
N GLN A 731 -30.84 49.61 33.92
CA GLN A 731 -31.03 51.04 33.65
C GLN A 731 -31.49 51.80 34.91
N SER A 732 -32.42 51.23 35.69
CA SER A 732 -33.01 51.88 36.87
C SER A 732 -33.04 50.96 38.11
N PRO A 733 -31.94 50.87 38.89
CA PRO A 733 -31.96 50.24 40.21
C PRO A 733 -32.75 51.11 41.22
N PRO A 734 -33.27 50.55 42.33
CA PRO A 734 -33.05 49.20 42.88
C PRO A 734 -34.15 48.17 42.52
N PRO A 735 -33.90 46.85 42.71
CA PRO A 735 -32.65 46.23 43.18
C PRO A 735 -31.57 46.17 42.10
N LEU A 736 -30.30 46.07 42.52
CA LEU A 736 -29.16 45.93 41.60
C LEU A 736 -29.20 44.57 40.88
N CYS A 737 -29.49 44.59 39.58
CA CYS A 737 -29.38 43.40 38.73
C CYS A 737 -27.92 43.21 38.28
N ARG A 738 -27.30 42.07 38.63
CA ARG A 738 -25.96 41.66 38.17
C ARG A 738 -25.88 40.13 38.03
N PRO A 739 -25.05 39.58 37.13
CA PRO A 739 -24.88 38.13 37.00
C PRO A 739 -24.25 37.50 38.25
N SER A 740 -24.69 36.30 38.62
CA SER A 740 -24.04 35.49 39.67
C SER A 740 -23.17 34.39 39.09
N VAL A 741 -21.98 34.19 39.67
CA VAL A 741 -20.99 33.18 39.25
C VAL A 741 -20.56 32.38 40.47
N SER A 742 -20.52 31.05 40.36
CA SER A 742 -20.10 30.18 41.46
C SER A 742 -18.58 30.22 41.66
N ILE A 743 -18.15 29.99 42.91
CA ILE A 743 -16.74 30.12 43.32
C ILE A 743 -15.87 29.04 42.64
N ASP A 744 -16.43 27.88 42.32
CA ASP A 744 -15.69 26.74 41.76
C ASP A 744 -15.33 26.88 40.27
N GLN A 745 -15.88 27.88 39.56
CA GLN A 745 -15.71 28.04 38.11
C GLN A 745 -14.50 28.88 37.69
N ALA A 746 -13.94 29.70 38.60
CA ALA A 746 -12.80 30.57 38.35
C ALA A 746 -12.09 30.95 39.67
N PRO A 747 -10.78 31.29 39.64
CA PRO A 747 -10.08 31.84 40.81
C PRO A 747 -10.81 33.05 41.41
N MET A 748 -10.81 33.15 42.74
CA MET A 748 -11.55 34.17 43.48
C MET A 748 -11.15 35.59 43.06
N GLU A 749 -9.88 35.81 42.76
CA GLU A 749 -9.32 37.07 42.28
C GLU A 749 -9.91 37.48 40.92
N CYS A 750 -10.22 36.51 40.05
CA CYS A 750 -10.88 36.77 38.76
C CYS A 750 -12.35 37.15 38.97
N ILE A 751 -13.03 36.48 39.91
CA ILE A 751 -14.41 36.80 40.28
C ILE A 751 -14.50 38.19 40.91
N GLN A 752 -13.51 38.58 41.72
CA GLN A 752 -13.40 39.93 42.29
C GLN A 752 -13.15 40.99 41.22
N LEU A 753 -12.22 40.76 40.29
CA LEU A 753 -11.95 41.68 39.18
C LEU A 753 -13.18 41.87 38.29
N MET A 754 -13.86 40.78 37.92
CA MET A 754 -15.13 40.80 37.17
C MET A 754 -16.21 41.63 37.90
N LYS A 755 -16.30 41.50 39.23
CA LYS A 755 -17.23 42.30 40.06
C LYS A 755 -16.88 43.79 40.11
N GLN A 756 -15.59 44.15 40.05
CA GLN A 756 -15.14 45.54 39.95
C GLN A 756 -15.45 46.13 38.56
N CYS A 757 -15.29 45.34 37.50
CA CYS A 757 -15.56 45.77 36.14
C CYS A 757 -17.02 46.23 35.92
N TRP A 758 -18.01 45.54 36.51
CA TRP A 758 -19.44 45.88 36.36
C TRP A 758 -20.02 46.78 37.47
N ALA A 759 -19.18 47.56 38.17
CA ALA A 759 -19.65 48.49 39.20
C ALA A 759 -20.70 49.48 38.66
N GLU A 760 -21.67 49.85 39.50
CA GLU A 760 -22.77 50.75 39.10
C GLU A 760 -22.27 52.13 38.69
N GLN A 761 -21.41 52.75 39.50
CA GLN A 761 -20.77 54.03 39.20
C GLN A 761 -19.59 53.82 38.24
N PRO A 762 -19.49 54.57 37.12
CA PRO A 762 -18.38 54.44 36.16
C PRO A 762 -17.00 54.67 36.80
N GLU A 763 -16.90 55.64 37.72
CA GLU A 763 -15.65 56.04 38.38
C GLU A 763 -15.04 54.94 39.28
N LEU A 764 -15.85 53.97 39.72
CA LEU A 764 -15.40 52.85 40.56
C LEU A 764 -14.85 51.68 39.74
N ARG A 765 -14.98 51.71 38.40
CA ARG A 765 -14.50 50.65 37.51
C ARG A 765 -12.98 50.82 37.28
N PRO A 766 -12.19 49.74 37.24
CA PRO A 766 -10.75 49.82 37.00
C PRO A 766 -10.45 50.31 35.57
N SER A 767 -9.38 51.08 35.40
CA SER A 767 -8.85 51.39 34.06
C SER A 767 -8.33 50.14 33.37
N MET A 768 -8.35 50.09 32.04
CA MET A 768 -7.92 48.89 31.29
C MET A 768 -6.47 48.46 31.52
N ASP A 769 -5.56 49.39 31.83
CA ASP A 769 -4.20 49.04 32.28
C ASP A 769 -4.23 48.31 33.63
N ARG A 770 -4.97 48.84 34.61
CA ARG A 770 -5.14 48.19 35.92
C ARG A 770 -5.83 46.84 35.81
N THR A 771 -6.84 46.71 34.94
CA THR A 771 -7.51 45.44 34.63
C THR A 771 -6.55 44.43 34.01
N PHE A 772 -5.68 44.86 33.09
CA PHE A 772 -4.64 44.01 32.50
C PHE A 772 -3.62 43.54 33.53
N ASP A 773 -3.10 44.44 34.38
CA ASP A 773 -2.09 44.08 35.38
C ASP A 773 -2.69 43.17 36.48
N LEU A 774 -3.92 43.44 36.92
CA LEU A 774 -4.65 42.54 37.82
C LEU A 774 -4.87 41.17 37.17
N PHE A 775 -5.43 41.09 35.96
CA PHE A 775 -5.67 39.80 35.29
C PHE A 775 -4.37 39.02 34.97
N LYS A 776 -3.29 39.73 34.64
CA LYS A 776 -1.95 39.14 34.48
C LYS A 776 -1.39 38.62 35.81
N SER A 777 -1.68 39.29 36.93
CA SER A 777 -1.21 38.86 38.25
C SER A 777 -1.84 37.53 38.71
N ILE A 778 -3.11 37.29 38.38
CA ILE A 778 -3.86 36.05 38.65
C ILE A 778 -3.20 34.83 37.99
N ASN A 779 -2.49 35.03 36.88
CA ASN A 779 -1.90 33.96 36.07
C ASN A 779 -0.37 33.81 36.26
N LYS A 780 0.23 34.47 37.27
CA LYS A 780 1.68 34.38 37.55
C LYS A 780 2.12 32.94 37.83
N GLY A 781 3.08 32.45 37.04
CA GLY A 781 3.73 31.14 37.23
C GLY A 781 3.39 30.09 36.16
N ARG A 782 2.35 30.30 35.35
CA ARG A 782 2.02 29.42 34.21
C ARG A 782 2.33 30.13 32.90
N LYS A 783 3.15 29.54 32.03
CA LYS A 783 3.35 30.04 30.65
C LYS A 783 2.03 29.86 29.90
N MET A 784 1.38 30.96 29.53
CA MET A 784 0.06 30.96 28.89
C MET A 784 0.15 30.72 27.36
N ASN A 785 0.77 29.63 26.95
CA ASN A 785 0.73 29.18 25.56
C ASN A 785 -0.38 28.14 25.43
N ILE A 786 -1.40 28.42 24.60
CA ILE A 786 -2.47 27.45 24.27
C ILE A 786 -1.85 26.15 23.71
N ILE A 787 -0.74 26.30 22.97
CA ILE A 787 0.07 25.20 22.42
C ILE A 787 0.59 24.26 23.53
N ASP A 788 1.04 24.76 24.68
CA ASP A 788 1.57 23.90 25.76
C ASP A 788 0.45 23.09 26.45
N SER A 789 -0.78 23.63 26.51
CA SER A 789 -1.96 22.88 26.99
C SER A 789 -2.42 21.84 25.97
N MET A 790 -2.43 22.19 24.67
CA MET A 790 -2.73 21.25 23.60
C MET A 790 -1.68 20.15 23.47
N LEU A 791 -0.39 20.45 23.65
CA LEU A 791 0.70 19.47 23.69
C LEU A 791 0.50 18.45 24.80
N ARG A 792 0.27 18.91 26.05
CA ARG A 792 -0.03 17.99 27.17
C ARG A 792 -1.25 17.11 26.94
N MET A 793 -2.29 17.66 26.31
CA MET A 793 -3.47 16.87 25.94
C MET A 793 -3.12 15.80 24.89
N LEU A 794 -2.32 16.14 23.87
CA LEU A 794 -1.86 15.21 22.83
C LEU A 794 -0.89 14.15 23.39
N GLU A 795 0.03 14.52 24.27
CA GLU A 795 0.93 13.61 24.98
C GLU A 795 0.14 12.57 25.80
N GLN A 796 -0.89 13.02 26.54
CA GLN A 796 -1.75 12.12 27.31
C GLN A 796 -2.59 11.20 26.40
N TYR A 797 -3.04 11.67 25.24
CA TYR A 797 -3.67 10.82 24.24
C TYR A 797 -2.70 9.80 23.60
N SER A 798 -1.42 10.16 23.42
CA SER A 798 -0.38 9.23 22.92
C SER A 798 -0.12 8.11 23.93
N SER A 799 0.13 8.46 25.20
CA SER A 799 0.40 7.48 26.26
C SER A 799 -0.72 6.45 26.41
N ASN A 800 -1.99 6.90 26.44
CA ASN A 800 -3.14 6.00 26.53
C ASN A 800 -3.27 5.07 25.31
N LEU A 801 -2.85 5.53 24.12
CA LEU A 801 -2.87 4.73 22.90
C LEU A 801 -1.72 3.71 22.87
N GLU A 802 -0.54 4.09 23.36
CA GLU A 802 0.62 3.21 23.52
C GLU A 802 0.32 2.05 24.48
N ASP A 803 -0.36 2.32 25.60
CA ASP A 803 -0.82 1.28 26.53
C ASP A 803 -1.82 0.31 25.89
N LEU A 804 -2.80 0.83 25.14
CA LEU A 804 -3.78 0.00 24.42
C LEU A 804 -3.13 -0.83 23.29
N ILE A 805 -2.14 -0.26 22.58
CA ILE A 805 -1.36 -0.98 21.57
C ILE A 805 -0.56 -2.11 22.22
N ARG A 806 0.04 -1.87 23.38
CA ARG A 806 0.77 -2.90 24.14
C ARG A 806 -0.14 -4.06 24.54
N GLU A 807 -1.28 -3.78 25.18
CA GLU A 807 -2.26 -4.79 25.57
C GLU A 807 -2.72 -5.65 24.37
N ARG A 808 -3.09 -5.01 23.26
CA ARG A 808 -3.49 -5.70 22.02
C ARG A 808 -2.36 -6.48 21.35
N THR A 809 -1.10 -6.10 21.57
CA THR A 809 0.08 -6.82 21.05
C THR A 809 0.37 -8.07 21.89
N GLU A 810 0.21 -7.98 23.21
CA GLU A 810 0.35 -9.13 24.13
C GLU A 810 -0.74 -10.20 23.86
N GLU A 811 -2.00 -9.78 23.65
CA GLU A 811 -3.08 -10.70 23.26
C GLU A 811 -2.79 -11.39 21.91
N LEU A 812 -2.29 -10.66 20.92
CA LEU A 812 -1.96 -11.20 19.60
C LEU A 812 -0.83 -12.25 19.67
N GLU A 813 0.20 -12.02 20.48
CA GLU A 813 1.31 -12.97 20.64
C GLU A 813 0.83 -14.26 21.35
N LEU A 814 -0.09 -14.16 22.31
CA LEU A 814 -0.73 -15.33 22.93
C LEU A 814 -1.60 -16.14 21.96
N GLU A 815 -2.34 -15.46 21.06
CA GLU A 815 -3.14 -16.11 20.02
C GLU A 815 -2.27 -16.79 18.95
N LYS A 816 -1.18 -16.12 18.53
CA LYS A 816 -0.16 -16.67 17.65
C LYS A 816 0.50 -17.91 18.24
N GLN A 817 0.90 -17.90 19.51
CA GLN A 817 1.47 -19.09 20.18
C GLN A 817 0.51 -20.29 20.22
N LYS A 818 -0.80 -20.07 20.41
CA LYS A 818 -1.81 -21.14 20.34
C LYS A 818 -1.92 -21.71 18.92
N THR A 819 -1.94 -20.83 17.92
CA THR A 819 -2.01 -21.20 16.50
C THR A 819 -0.77 -21.99 16.08
N ASP A 820 0.42 -21.57 16.51
CA ASP A 820 1.70 -22.22 16.23
C ASP A 820 1.79 -23.64 16.80
N ARG A 821 1.28 -23.86 18.01
CA ARG A 821 1.20 -25.20 18.65
C ARG A 821 0.25 -26.12 17.89
N LEU A 822 -0.93 -25.62 17.49
CA LEU A 822 -1.90 -26.43 16.74
C LEU A 822 -1.37 -26.80 15.35
N LEU A 823 -0.65 -25.89 14.67
CA LEU A 823 -0.04 -26.19 13.37
C LEU A 823 1.02 -27.29 13.47
N THR A 824 1.85 -27.27 14.52
CA THR A 824 2.91 -28.29 14.75
C THR A 824 2.38 -29.63 15.28
N GLN A 825 1.12 -29.70 15.70
CA GLN A 825 0.42 -30.97 15.99
C GLN A 825 -0.19 -31.62 14.74
N MET A 826 -0.50 -30.81 13.70
CA MET A 826 -1.15 -31.27 12.47
C MET A 826 -0.15 -31.61 11.35
N LEU A 827 1.06 -31.06 11.41
CA LEU A 827 2.10 -31.18 10.39
C LEU A 827 3.49 -31.30 11.03
N PRO A 828 4.47 -31.94 10.37
CA PRO A 828 5.82 -32.01 10.89
C PRO A 828 6.44 -30.61 11.05
N PRO A 829 7.28 -30.35 12.08
CA PRO A 829 7.77 -29.00 12.37
C PRO A 829 8.42 -28.27 11.19
N SER A 830 9.27 -28.95 10.42
CA SER A 830 9.93 -28.38 9.23
C SER A 830 8.95 -27.96 8.13
N VAL A 831 7.87 -28.73 7.96
CA VAL A 831 6.79 -28.47 7.00
C VAL A 831 5.90 -27.33 7.50
N ALA A 832 5.59 -27.32 8.79
CA ALA A 832 4.83 -26.26 9.46
C ALA A 832 5.55 -24.90 9.36
N GLU A 833 6.87 -24.85 9.59
CA GLU A 833 7.69 -23.64 9.44
C GLU A 833 7.75 -23.13 8.00
N ALA A 834 7.95 -24.01 7.02
CA ALA A 834 7.92 -23.64 5.61
C ALA A 834 6.57 -23.01 5.20
N LEU A 835 5.45 -23.59 5.66
CA LEU A 835 4.12 -23.03 5.41
C LEU A 835 3.90 -21.68 6.12
N LYS A 836 4.39 -21.49 7.35
CA LYS A 836 4.35 -20.19 8.05
C LYS A 836 5.14 -19.10 7.30
N MET A 837 6.27 -19.45 6.68
CA MET A 837 7.05 -18.53 5.84
C MET A 837 6.41 -18.27 4.47
N GLY A 838 5.31 -18.94 4.14
CA GLY A 838 4.68 -18.89 2.83
C GLY A 838 5.54 -19.49 1.71
N THR A 839 6.49 -20.37 2.06
CA THR A 839 7.27 -21.12 1.06
C THR A 839 6.52 -22.39 0.67
N PRO A 840 6.41 -22.71 -0.63
CA PRO A 840 5.80 -23.96 -1.06
C PRO A 840 6.66 -25.14 -0.60
N VAL A 841 6.03 -26.18 -0.04
CA VAL A 841 6.71 -27.41 0.37
C VAL A 841 6.75 -28.35 -0.82
N GLU A 842 7.91 -28.42 -1.49
CA GLU A 842 8.12 -29.32 -2.63
C GLU A 842 8.14 -30.80 -2.16
N PRO A 843 7.63 -31.75 -2.96
CA PRO A 843 7.72 -33.18 -2.64
C PRO A 843 9.17 -33.67 -2.62
N GLU A 844 9.59 -34.30 -1.52
CA GLU A 844 10.93 -34.86 -1.35
C GLU A 844 10.96 -36.37 -1.63
N TYR A 845 12.00 -36.85 -2.31
CA TYR A 845 12.24 -38.28 -2.56
C TYR A 845 13.18 -38.87 -1.49
N PHE A 846 12.69 -39.85 -0.73
CA PHE A 846 13.42 -40.60 0.27
C PHE A 846 13.85 -41.96 -0.32
N GLU A 847 15.15 -42.26 -0.22
CA GLU A 847 15.75 -43.46 -0.82
C GLU A 847 15.36 -44.75 -0.10
N GLU A 848 15.27 -44.70 1.23
CA GLU A 848 14.90 -45.81 2.09
C GLU A 848 14.13 -45.25 3.30
N VAL A 849 12.94 -45.78 3.55
CA VAL A 849 12.13 -45.52 4.75
C VAL A 849 11.47 -46.83 5.18
N THR A 850 11.15 -46.99 6.46
CA THR A 850 10.30 -48.10 6.92
C THR A 850 8.90 -47.60 7.22
N LEU A 851 7.90 -48.28 6.67
CA LEU A 851 6.48 -48.02 6.92
C LEU A 851 5.90 -49.12 7.80
N TYR A 852 5.08 -48.69 8.76
CA TYR A 852 4.23 -49.50 9.60
C TYR A 852 2.78 -49.34 9.15
N PHE A 853 2.10 -50.47 8.95
CA PHE A 853 0.65 -50.55 8.87
C PHE A 853 0.17 -51.51 9.95
N SER A 854 -0.87 -51.14 10.69
CA SER A 854 -1.64 -52.09 11.50
C SER A 854 -3.13 -51.96 11.27
N ASP A 855 -3.83 -53.08 11.37
CA ASP A 855 -5.27 -53.18 11.17
C ASP A 855 -5.92 -54.02 12.29
N ILE A 856 -7.21 -53.77 12.56
CA ILE A 856 -7.99 -54.43 13.61
C ILE A 856 -8.70 -55.65 13.02
N VAL A 857 -8.28 -56.85 13.41
CA VAL A 857 -8.82 -58.11 12.89
C VAL A 857 -10.30 -58.24 13.25
N GLY A 858 -11.16 -58.25 12.23
CA GLY A 858 -12.61 -58.39 12.39
C GLY A 858 -13.35 -57.10 12.76
N PHE A 859 -12.74 -55.91 12.58
CA PHE A 859 -13.37 -54.62 12.87
C PHE A 859 -14.74 -54.43 12.22
N THR A 860 -14.94 -54.90 10.98
CA THR A 860 -16.25 -54.86 10.30
C THR A 860 -17.35 -55.62 11.08
N THR A 861 -16.97 -56.63 11.86
CA THR A 861 -17.88 -57.35 12.76
C THR A 861 -18.08 -56.57 14.08
N ILE A 862 -17.02 -56.00 14.65
CA ILE A 862 -17.11 -55.17 15.88
C ILE A 862 -18.01 -53.96 15.64
N SER A 863 -17.78 -53.21 14.56
CA SER A 863 -18.56 -52.02 14.18
C SER A 863 -20.01 -52.35 13.81
N ALA A 864 -20.29 -53.52 13.22
CA ALA A 864 -21.67 -53.97 12.97
C ALA A 864 -22.44 -54.37 14.26
N MET A 865 -21.73 -54.68 15.36
CA MET A 865 -22.34 -55.00 16.66
C MET A 865 -22.49 -53.79 17.58
N SER A 866 -21.76 -52.71 17.31
CA SER A 866 -21.60 -51.54 18.18
C SER A 866 -22.39 -50.34 17.65
N GLU A 867 -22.80 -49.43 18.52
CA GLU A 867 -23.36 -48.14 18.10
C GLU A 867 -22.23 -47.23 17.57
N PRO A 868 -22.51 -46.28 16.64
CA PRO A 868 -21.47 -45.45 16.05
C PRO A 868 -20.59 -44.68 17.06
N ILE A 869 -21.16 -44.27 18.20
CA ILE A 869 -20.40 -43.64 19.28
C ILE A 869 -19.47 -44.64 20.00
N GLU A 870 -19.92 -45.88 20.24
CA GLU A 870 -19.11 -46.95 20.84
C GLU A 870 -17.88 -47.30 19.95
N VAL A 871 -18.01 -47.16 18.62
CA VAL A 871 -16.92 -47.35 17.64
C VAL A 871 -15.93 -46.18 17.65
N VAL A 872 -16.41 -44.94 17.75
CA VAL A 872 -15.53 -43.75 17.85
C VAL A 872 -14.73 -43.79 19.15
N ASP A 873 -15.38 -44.11 20.28
CA ASP A 873 -14.70 -44.25 21.57
C ASP A 873 -13.63 -45.35 21.55
N LEU A 874 -13.92 -46.50 20.91
CA LEU A 874 -12.97 -47.59 20.71
C LEU A 874 -11.72 -47.15 19.92
N LEU A 875 -11.92 -46.51 18.76
CA LEU A 875 -10.82 -46.03 17.93
C LEU A 875 -10.02 -44.94 18.65
N ASN A 876 -10.69 -44.03 19.36
CA ASN A 876 -10.04 -42.97 20.11
C ASN A 876 -9.19 -43.53 21.28
N ASP A 877 -9.70 -44.48 22.05
CA ASP A 877 -8.94 -45.14 23.13
C ASP A 877 -7.72 -45.89 22.58
N LEU A 878 -7.89 -46.67 21.50
CA LEU A 878 -6.82 -47.45 20.90
C LEU A 878 -5.75 -46.54 20.26
N TYR A 879 -6.15 -45.50 19.54
CA TYR A 879 -5.21 -44.56 18.93
C TYR A 879 -4.58 -43.61 19.96
N THR A 880 -5.24 -43.31 21.08
CA THR A 880 -4.59 -42.59 22.20
C THR A 880 -3.48 -43.43 22.83
N LEU A 881 -3.69 -44.76 22.97
CA LEU A 881 -2.66 -45.70 23.41
C LEU A 881 -1.49 -45.75 22.42
N PHE A 882 -1.76 -45.75 21.11
CA PHE A 882 -0.71 -45.75 20.08
C PHE A 882 0.05 -44.41 20.06
N ASP A 883 -0.67 -43.28 20.10
CA ASP A 883 -0.12 -41.92 20.13
C ASP A 883 0.81 -41.71 21.34
N ALA A 884 0.49 -42.32 22.50
CA ALA A 884 1.35 -42.31 23.67
C ALA A 884 2.64 -43.15 23.50
N ILE A 885 2.60 -44.24 22.73
CA ILE A 885 3.78 -45.09 22.46
C ILE A 885 4.68 -44.45 21.41
N ILE A 886 4.12 -43.95 20.30
CA ILE A 886 4.95 -43.33 19.24
C ILE A 886 5.72 -42.10 19.72
N GLY A 887 5.22 -41.39 20.74
CA GLY A 887 5.90 -40.25 21.35
C GLY A 887 7.25 -40.57 22.00
N SER A 888 7.61 -41.85 22.17
CA SER A 888 8.92 -42.29 22.67
C SER A 888 9.88 -42.85 21.61
N HIS A 889 9.49 -42.88 20.32
CA HIS A 889 10.29 -43.44 19.21
C HIS A 889 10.51 -42.38 18.12
N ASP A 890 11.57 -42.51 17.31
CA ASP A 890 11.84 -41.59 16.17
C ASP A 890 10.97 -41.95 14.96
N VAL A 891 9.67 -41.63 15.06
CA VAL A 891 8.62 -42.01 14.10
C VAL A 891 7.63 -40.87 13.86
N TYR A 892 7.04 -40.84 12.67
CA TYR A 892 6.04 -39.86 12.25
C TYR A 892 4.69 -40.53 11.93
N LYS A 893 3.62 -40.07 12.60
CA LYS A 893 2.22 -40.47 12.33
C LYS A 893 1.76 -39.86 11.01
N VAL A 894 1.44 -40.71 10.03
CA VAL A 894 1.06 -40.25 8.68
C VAL A 894 -0.42 -39.90 8.62
N GLU A 895 -1.28 -40.91 8.63
CA GLU A 895 -2.74 -40.81 8.59
C GLU A 895 -3.36 -42.07 9.22
N THR A 896 -4.66 -42.00 9.54
CA THR A 896 -5.49 -43.16 9.87
C THR A 896 -6.44 -43.44 8.72
N ILE A 897 -6.49 -44.67 8.22
CA ILE A 897 -7.32 -45.08 7.07
C ILE A 897 -8.38 -46.05 7.57
N GLY A 898 -9.50 -45.51 8.07
CA GLY A 898 -10.54 -46.30 8.72
C GLY A 898 -10.05 -46.84 10.07
N ASP A 899 -10.01 -48.15 10.19
CA ASP A 899 -9.45 -48.95 11.28
C ASP A 899 -7.92 -49.12 11.20
N ALA A 900 -7.30 -48.83 10.04
CA ALA A 900 -5.87 -48.94 9.85
C ALA A 900 -5.08 -47.71 10.36
N TYR A 901 -3.97 -47.96 11.05
CA TYR A 901 -3.06 -46.94 11.59
C TYR A 901 -1.71 -46.99 10.86
N MET A 902 -1.25 -45.84 10.32
CA MET A 902 -0.05 -45.73 9.49
C MET A 902 1.01 -44.83 10.13
N VAL A 903 2.23 -45.37 10.26
CA VAL A 903 3.41 -44.67 10.81
C VAL A 903 4.61 -44.88 9.88
N ALA A 904 5.50 -43.92 9.82
CA ALA A 904 6.74 -43.99 9.04
C ALA A 904 7.96 -43.58 9.89
N SER A 905 9.14 -44.08 9.56
CA SER A 905 10.42 -43.56 10.07
C SER A 905 11.43 -43.43 8.92
N GLY A 906 12.43 -42.56 9.10
CA GLY A 906 13.34 -42.11 8.03
C GLY A 906 12.78 -40.93 7.21
N LEU A 907 11.59 -40.44 7.57
CA LEU A 907 11.00 -39.20 7.08
C LEU A 907 10.18 -38.51 8.19
N PRO A 908 9.97 -37.18 8.13
CA PRO A 908 10.57 -36.24 7.18
C PRO A 908 12.07 -36.01 7.41
N GLN A 909 12.60 -36.41 8.57
CA GLN A 909 14.04 -36.40 8.84
C GLN A 909 14.65 -37.78 8.58
N ARG A 910 15.83 -37.81 7.94
CA ARG A 910 16.54 -39.03 7.58
C ARG A 910 17.42 -39.48 8.74
N ASN A 911 17.19 -40.69 9.27
CA ASN A 911 17.89 -41.21 10.47
C ASN A 911 18.92 -42.33 10.16
N GLY A 912 19.31 -42.50 8.90
CA GLY A 912 20.17 -43.60 8.44
C GLY A 912 19.38 -44.90 8.34
N GLN A 913 20.01 -46.06 8.59
CA GLN A 913 19.30 -47.36 8.60
C GLN A 913 18.41 -47.57 9.85
N ARG A 914 18.44 -46.65 10.83
CA ARG A 914 17.71 -46.81 12.10
C ARG A 914 16.19 -46.81 11.95
N HIS A 915 15.62 -46.26 10.87
CA HIS A 915 14.19 -46.31 10.59
C HIS A 915 13.56 -47.70 10.73
N ALA A 916 14.29 -48.76 10.38
CA ALA A 916 13.81 -50.13 10.52
C ALA A 916 13.75 -50.57 11.99
N ALA A 917 14.76 -50.22 12.79
CA ALA A 917 14.80 -50.53 14.22
C ALA A 917 13.76 -49.74 15.02
N GLU A 918 13.61 -48.43 14.77
CA GLU A 918 12.58 -47.59 15.40
C GLU A 918 11.18 -48.18 15.20
N ILE A 919 10.82 -48.49 13.94
CA ILE A 919 9.52 -49.08 13.62
C ILE A 919 9.38 -50.51 14.18
N ALA A 920 10.45 -51.31 14.23
CA ALA A 920 10.41 -52.64 14.82
C ALA A 920 10.22 -52.62 16.35
N ASN A 921 10.89 -51.70 17.05
CA ASN A 921 10.73 -51.49 18.50
C ASN A 921 9.32 -50.99 18.82
N MET A 922 8.85 -49.96 18.11
CA MET A 922 7.49 -49.44 18.20
C MET A 922 6.43 -50.52 17.94
N ALA A 923 6.63 -51.39 16.94
CA ALA A 923 5.70 -52.47 16.63
C ALA A 923 5.63 -53.53 17.75
N LEU A 924 6.75 -53.86 18.40
CA LEU A 924 6.78 -54.75 19.57
C LEU A 924 6.08 -54.12 20.79
N ASP A 925 6.31 -52.82 21.03
CA ASP A 925 5.65 -52.07 22.10
C ASP A 925 4.12 -52.00 21.92
N ILE A 926 3.67 -51.64 20.71
CA ILE A 926 2.24 -51.60 20.37
C ILE A 926 1.61 -53.00 20.51
N LEU A 927 2.28 -54.05 20.01
CA LEU A 927 1.77 -55.42 20.10
C LEU A 927 1.65 -55.90 21.55
N SER A 928 2.61 -55.54 22.42
CA SER A 928 2.54 -55.83 23.86
C SER A 928 1.40 -55.08 24.54
N ALA A 929 1.26 -53.78 24.27
CA ALA A 929 0.21 -52.95 24.86
C ALA A 929 -1.20 -53.42 24.47
N VAL A 930 -1.43 -53.74 23.20
CA VAL A 930 -2.72 -54.26 22.71
C VAL A 930 -3.08 -55.61 23.35
N GLY A 931 -2.10 -56.45 23.70
CA GLY A 931 -2.34 -57.68 24.46
C GLY A 931 -3.02 -57.47 25.82
N THR A 932 -2.97 -56.25 26.37
CA THR A 932 -3.64 -55.87 27.63
C THR A 932 -4.87 -54.97 27.44
N PHE A 933 -5.11 -54.48 26.21
CA PHE A 933 -6.20 -53.55 25.91
C PHE A 933 -7.57 -54.24 25.95
N ARG A 934 -8.57 -53.56 26.55
CA ARG A 934 -9.96 -54.03 26.61
C ARG A 934 -10.92 -52.93 26.17
N MET A 935 -11.89 -53.28 25.34
CA MET A 935 -12.92 -52.35 24.87
C MET A 935 -13.91 -52.03 25.99
N ARG A 936 -14.24 -50.75 26.21
CA ARG A 936 -15.18 -50.34 27.29
C ARG A 936 -16.56 -50.99 27.15
N HIS A 937 -17.07 -51.08 25.92
CA HIS A 937 -18.43 -51.56 25.62
C HIS A 937 -18.52 -53.09 25.41
N MET A 938 -17.39 -53.78 25.18
CA MET A 938 -17.28 -55.23 25.01
C MET A 938 -15.95 -55.77 25.58
N PRO A 939 -15.75 -55.75 26.92
CA PRO A 939 -14.46 -56.08 27.55
C PRO A 939 -14.07 -57.57 27.46
N GLU A 940 -15.01 -58.45 27.10
CA GLU A 940 -14.79 -59.89 26.91
C GLU A 940 -14.23 -60.23 25.52
N VAL A 941 -14.45 -59.36 24.53
CA VAL A 941 -13.97 -59.56 23.16
C VAL A 941 -12.54 -59.01 23.07
N PRO A 942 -11.50 -59.84 22.82
CA PRO A 942 -10.13 -59.35 22.72
C PRO A 942 -9.92 -58.58 21.41
N VAL A 943 -9.33 -57.39 21.48
CA VAL A 943 -8.90 -56.64 20.28
C VAL A 943 -7.62 -57.28 19.75
N ARG A 944 -7.72 -57.87 18.56
CA ARG A 944 -6.58 -58.49 17.87
C ARG A 944 -6.13 -57.54 16.75
N ILE A 945 -4.86 -57.17 16.74
CA ILE A 945 -4.26 -56.46 15.61
C ILE A 945 -3.35 -57.37 14.78
N ARG A 946 -3.17 -57.01 13.52
CA ARG A 946 -2.12 -57.54 12.63
C ARG A 946 -1.25 -56.37 12.17
N ILE A 947 0.05 -56.61 12.05
CA ILE A 947 1.04 -55.56 11.72
C ILE A 947 1.81 -55.98 10.47
N GLY A 948 2.02 -55.04 9.55
CA GLY A 948 2.86 -55.19 8.36
C GLY A 948 3.95 -54.13 8.30
N LEU A 949 5.20 -54.56 8.17
CA LEU A 949 6.37 -53.68 7.99
C LEU A 949 7.03 -53.92 6.63
N HIS A 950 7.39 -52.84 5.95
CA HIS A 950 8.20 -52.90 4.73
C HIS A 950 9.12 -51.69 4.62
N SER A 951 10.30 -51.90 4.06
CA SER A 951 11.31 -50.85 3.80
C SER A 951 11.57 -50.71 2.31
N GLY A 952 11.60 -49.47 1.84
CA GLY A 952 11.91 -49.10 0.47
C GLY A 952 11.73 -47.61 0.19
N PRO A 953 11.97 -47.14 -1.04
CA PRO A 953 11.90 -45.73 -1.41
C PRO A 953 10.47 -45.17 -1.45
N CYS A 954 10.30 -43.89 -1.12
CA CYS A 954 9.04 -43.17 -1.32
C CYS A 954 9.23 -41.68 -1.64
N VAL A 955 8.18 -41.02 -2.13
CA VAL A 955 8.07 -39.57 -2.20
C VAL A 955 7.11 -39.10 -1.11
N ALA A 956 7.44 -38.05 -0.36
CA ALA A 956 6.53 -37.45 0.61
C ALA A 956 6.39 -35.95 0.36
N GLY A 957 5.20 -35.39 0.56
CA GLY A 957 4.93 -33.99 0.28
C GLY A 957 3.55 -33.53 0.76
N VAL A 958 3.33 -32.20 0.76
CA VAL A 958 2.07 -31.62 1.21
C VAL A 958 1.03 -31.62 0.09
N VAL A 959 -0.16 -32.13 0.39
CA VAL A 959 -1.31 -32.18 -0.52
C VAL A 959 -2.44 -31.33 0.03
N GLY A 960 -3.04 -30.50 -0.83
CA GLY A 960 -4.16 -29.61 -0.50
C GLY A 960 -3.72 -28.24 0.03
N LEU A 961 -4.48 -27.20 -0.32
CA LEU A 961 -4.23 -25.82 0.11
C LEU A 961 -5.05 -25.42 1.35
N THR A 962 -6.31 -25.87 1.43
CA THR A 962 -7.25 -25.51 2.52
C THR A 962 -7.11 -26.41 3.75
N MET A 963 -6.68 -27.66 3.54
CA MET A 963 -6.42 -28.65 4.59
C MET A 963 -5.14 -29.41 4.20
N PRO A 964 -3.96 -28.79 4.40
CA PRO A 964 -2.69 -29.39 4.01
C PRO A 964 -2.44 -30.68 4.79
N ARG A 965 -2.05 -31.75 4.10
CA ARG A 965 -1.65 -33.03 4.71
C ARG A 965 -0.32 -33.51 4.16
N TYR A 966 0.54 -34.07 5.01
CA TYR A 966 1.81 -34.63 4.60
C TYR A 966 1.63 -36.09 4.17
N CYS A 967 1.44 -36.30 2.86
CA CYS A 967 1.11 -37.60 2.28
C CYS A 967 2.35 -38.31 1.71
N LEU A 968 2.35 -39.65 1.75
CA LEU A 968 3.38 -40.50 1.17
C LEU A 968 2.89 -41.17 -0.11
N PHE A 969 3.75 -41.24 -1.11
CA PHE A 969 3.51 -41.84 -2.41
C PHE A 969 4.63 -42.80 -2.79
N GLY A 970 4.29 -44.02 -3.17
CA GLY A 970 5.27 -45.00 -3.63
C GLY A 970 4.77 -46.45 -3.55
N ASP A 971 5.52 -47.34 -4.19
CA ASP A 971 5.27 -48.79 -4.14
C ASP A 971 5.50 -49.37 -2.73
N THR A 972 6.35 -48.73 -1.92
CA THR A 972 6.57 -49.06 -0.50
C THR A 972 5.28 -48.99 0.32
N VAL A 973 4.43 -47.98 0.09
CA VAL A 973 3.13 -47.83 0.78
C VAL A 973 2.20 -49.01 0.45
N ASN A 974 2.09 -49.33 -0.85
CA ASN A 974 1.28 -50.45 -1.32
C ASN A 974 1.80 -51.80 -0.82
N THR A 975 3.12 -51.97 -0.72
CA THR A 975 3.74 -53.22 -0.27
C THR A 975 3.63 -53.38 1.25
N ALA A 976 3.75 -52.31 2.03
CA ALA A 976 3.52 -52.32 3.48
C ALA A 976 2.07 -52.70 3.83
N SER A 977 1.08 -52.09 3.16
CA SER A 977 -0.34 -52.48 3.30
C SER A 977 -0.61 -53.94 2.88
N ARG A 978 0.16 -54.51 1.94
CA ARG A 978 0.08 -55.95 1.61
C ARG A 978 0.73 -56.84 2.68
N MET A 979 1.77 -56.37 3.37
CA MET A 979 2.32 -57.08 4.53
C MET A 979 1.29 -57.15 5.67
N GLU A 980 0.58 -56.06 5.94
CA GLU A 980 -0.49 -56.01 6.94
C GLU A 980 -1.65 -56.95 6.56
N SER A 981 -2.22 -56.77 5.37
CA SER A 981 -3.45 -57.48 4.97
C SER A 981 -3.27 -58.99 4.77
N THR A 982 -2.05 -59.44 4.44
CA THR A 982 -1.68 -60.87 4.43
C THR A 982 -1.14 -61.38 5.77
N GLY A 983 -1.00 -60.52 6.78
CA GLY A 983 -0.52 -60.86 8.12
C GLY A 983 -1.51 -61.72 8.93
N LEU A 984 -1.06 -62.18 10.10
CA LEU A 984 -1.85 -62.98 11.04
C LEU A 984 -2.12 -62.21 12.35
N PRO A 985 -3.19 -62.55 13.09
CA PRO A 985 -3.48 -61.92 14.38
C PRO A 985 -2.31 -62.07 15.37
N TYR A 986 -1.97 -60.97 16.06
CA TYR A 986 -0.84 -60.87 16.98
C TYR A 986 0.54 -61.22 16.38
N ARG A 987 0.73 -61.04 15.07
CA ARG A 987 2.04 -61.19 14.41
C ARG A 987 2.44 -59.92 13.66
N ILE A 988 3.74 -59.66 13.64
CA ILE A 988 4.39 -58.60 12.86
C ILE A 988 4.97 -59.23 11.60
N HIS A 989 4.30 -59.03 10.47
CA HIS A 989 4.71 -59.52 9.16
C HIS A 989 5.72 -58.56 8.53
N VAL A 990 6.88 -59.06 8.09
CA VAL A 990 7.94 -58.22 7.54
C VAL A 990 8.45 -58.74 6.19
N ASN A 991 8.70 -57.82 5.26
CA ASN A 991 9.35 -58.15 3.99
C ASN A 991 10.86 -58.40 4.19
N ARG A 992 11.46 -59.20 3.32
CA ARG A 992 12.91 -59.45 3.25
C ARG A 992 13.75 -58.18 3.26
N SER A 993 13.32 -57.08 2.63
CA SER A 993 14.07 -55.80 2.64
C SER A 993 14.30 -55.29 4.07
N THR A 994 13.25 -55.28 4.90
CA THR A 994 13.31 -54.86 6.31
C THR A 994 14.18 -55.79 7.13
N VAL A 995 14.10 -57.11 6.91
CA VAL A 995 14.94 -58.10 7.61
C VAL A 995 16.42 -57.90 7.30
N GLN A 996 16.78 -57.57 6.07
CA GLN A 996 18.17 -57.29 5.69
C GLN A 996 18.73 -56.08 6.45
N ILE A 997 17.95 -55.01 6.61
CA ILE A 997 18.34 -53.82 7.37
C ILE A 997 18.46 -54.13 8.87
N LEU A 998 17.47 -54.81 9.45
CA LEU A 998 17.51 -55.22 10.87
C LEU A 998 18.67 -56.16 11.18
N SER A 999 19.03 -57.05 10.24
CA SER A 999 20.19 -57.95 10.37
C SER A 999 21.52 -57.19 10.25
N ALA A 1000 21.58 -56.14 9.43
CA ALA A 1000 22.78 -55.32 9.25
C ALA A 1000 23.08 -54.40 10.45
N LEU A 1001 22.08 -54.11 11.29
CA LEU A 1001 22.23 -53.33 12.52
C LEU A 1001 22.73 -54.16 13.72
N ASP A 1002 22.62 -55.50 13.67
CA ASP A 1002 23.00 -56.45 14.74
C ASP A 1002 22.41 -56.16 16.14
N GLU A 1003 21.25 -55.49 16.18
CA GLU A 1003 20.57 -55.06 17.41
C GLU A 1003 19.80 -56.17 18.16
N GLY A 1004 20.01 -57.43 17.78
CA GLY A 1004 19.45 -58.61 18.46
C GLY A 1004 17.97 -58.91 18.15
N PHE A 1005 17.45 -58.43 17.02
CA PHE A 1005 16.09 -58.75 16.55
C PHE A 1005 15.96 -60.23 16.15
N GLN A 1006 14.85 -60.86 16.50
CA GLN A 1006 14.57 -62.27 16.24
C GLN A 1006 13.51 -62.39 15.15
N THR A 1007 13.85 -63.06 14.04
CA THR A 1007 12.95 -63.25 12.90
C THR A 1007 12.80 -64.72 12.51
N GLU A 1008 11.57 -65.15 12.22
CA GLU A 1008 11.23 -66.50 11.75
C GLU A 1008 10.84 -66.46 10.26
N VAL A 1009 11.19 -67.48 9.48
CA VAL A 1009 10.76 -67.58 8.07
C VAL A 1009 9.29 -67.99 8.02
N ARG A 1010 8.43 -67.17 7.38
CA ARG A 1010 7.02 -67.53 7.11
C ARG A 1010 6.89 -68.47 5.91
N GLY A 1011 7.75 -68.27 4.90
CA GLY A 1011 7.68 -68.92 3.60
C GLY A 1011 7.23 -67.97 2.49
N ARG A 1012 6.82 -68.54 1.35
CA ARG A 1012 6.43 -67.78 0.15
C ARG A 1012 4.97 -67.33 0.26
N THR A 1013 4.75 -66.02 0.31
CA THR A 1013 3.43 -65.39 0.40
C THR A 1013 3.09 -64.74 -0.94
N GLU A 1014 1.88 -64.95 -1.45
CA GLU A 1014 1.43 -64.31 -2.68
C GLU A 1014 1.01 -62.84 -2.41
N LEU A 1015 1.73 -61.91 -3.04
CA LEU A 1015 1.47 -60.48 -2.97
C LEU A 1015 0.86 -60.01 -4.29
N LYS A 1016 -0.40 -59.55 -4.24
CA LYS A 1016 -1.19 -59.13 -5.40
C LYS A 1016 -0.44 -58.10 -6.27
N GLY A 1017 0.00 -58.52 -7.47
CA GLY A 1017 0.75 -57.66 -8.41
C GLY A 1017 2.27 -57.58 -8.18
N LYS A 1018 2.82 -58.34 -7.24
CA LYS A 1018 4.27 -58.55 -7.02
C LYS A 1018 4.69 -60.01 -7.25
N GLY A 1019 3.78 -60.96 -7.07
CA GLY A 1019 4.04 -62.40 -7.19
C GLY A 1019 4.29 -63.04 -5.82
N THR A 1020 4.92 -64.21 -5.79
CA THR A 1020 5.22 -64.95 -4.55
C THR A 1020 6.60 -64.59 -4.00
N GLU A 1021 6.63 -63.68 -3.03
CA GLU A 1021 7.82 -63.25 -2.30
C GLU A 1021 8.03 -64.07 -1.01
N GLU A 1022 9.29 -64.23 -0.61
CA GLU A 1022 9.63 -64.82 0.69
C GLU A 1022 9.51 -63.76 1.79
N THR A 1023 8.83 -64.12 2.88
CA THR A 1023 8.46 -63.20 3.95
C THR A 1023 8.74 -63.81 5.33
N TYR A 1024 8.79 -62.96 6.35
CA TYR A 1024 9.29 -63.30 7.68
C TYR A 1024 8.34 -62.78 8.77
N TRP A 1025 8.39 -63.36 9.95
CA TRP A 1025 7.77 -62.85 11.17
C TRP A 1025 8.83 -62.22 12.06
N LEU A 1026 8.59 -61.01 12.56
CA LEU A 1026 9.35 -60.46 13.69
C LEU A 1026 8.70 -61.00 14.98
N VAL A 1027 9.47 -61.72 15.80
CA VAL A 1027 8.95 -62.41 17.00
C VAL A 1027 9.45 -61.84 18.32
N GLY A 1028 10.50 -61.03 18.30
CA GLY A 1028 11.00 -60.35 19.49
C GLY A 1028 12.36 -59.69 19.27
N ARG A 1029 12.96 -59.22 20.36
CA ARG A 1029 14.31 -58.66 20.39
C ARG A 1029 15.00 -59.10 21.69
N ARG A 1030 16.31 -59.36 21.64
CA ARG A 1030 17.12 -59.63 22.83
C ARG A 1030 17.08 -58.41 23.76
N GLY A 1031 16.58 -58.59 24.99
CA GLY A 1031 16.38 -57.50 25.97
C GLY A 1031 15.00 -56.83 25.92
N PHE A 1032 14.02 -57.40 25.22
CA PHE A 1032 12.63 -56.95 25.27
C PHE A 1032 11.84 -57.80 26.28
N ASP A 1033 11.63 -57.27 27.49
CA ASP A 1033 11.04 -58.01 28.62
C ASP A 1033 9.51 -57.86 28.74
N LYS A 1034 8.87 -57.06 27.87
CA LYS A 1034 7.41 -56.83 27.90
C LYS A 1034 6.67 -58.05 27.33
N PRO A 1035 5.53 -58.47 27.91
CA PRO A 1035 4.81 -59.65 27.46
C PRO A 1035 4.19 -59.46 26.07
N ILE A 1036 4.50 -60.37 25.14
CA ILE A 1036 3.91 -60.40 23.79
C ILE A 1036 2.73 -61.39 23.79
N PRO A 1037 1.53 -61.02 23.28
CA PRO A 1037 0.39 -61.94 23.20
C PRO A 1037 0.67 -63.14 22.29
N LYS A 1038 0.25 -64.33 22.70
CA LYS A 1038 0.38 -65.54 21.88
C LYS A 1038 -0.62 -65.49 20.71
N PRO A 1039 -0.19 -65.79 19.47
CA PRO A 1039 -1.11 -65.93 18.34
C PRO A 1039 -2.14 -67.05 18.57
N PRO A 1040 -3.36 -66.93 18.02
CA PRO A 1040 -4.35 -68.01 18.10
C PRO A 1040 -3.99 -69.18 17.17
N ASP A 1041 -4.21 -70.41 17.65
CA ASP A 1041 -4.07 -71.63 16.83
C ASP A 1041 -5.17 -71.65 15.75
N LEU A 1042 -4.76 -71.66 14.49
CA LEU A 1042 -5.63 -71.70 13.31
C LEU A 1042 -5.67 -73.12 12.74
N GLN A 1043 -6.85 -73.72 12.65
CA GLN A 1043 -7.01 -75.01 11.99
C GLN A 1043 -7.10 -74.85 10.46
N PRO A 1044 -6.76 -75.88 9.65
CA PRO A 1044 -6.88 -75.81 8.20
C PRO A 1044 -8.34 -75.58 7.76
N GLY A 1045 -8.65 -74.35 7.31
CA GLY A 1045 -10.00 -73.93 6.94
C GLY A 1045 -10.58 -72.80 7.79
N ASP A 1046 -9.98 -72.45 8.92
CA ASP A 1046 -10.37 -71.25 9.69
C ASP A 1046 -10.11 -69.96 8.89
N SER A 1047 -11.03 -69.00 8.97
CA SER A 1047 -10.87 -67.71 8.29
C SER A 1047 -9.94 -66.77 9.05
N ASN A 1048 -8.82 -66.37 8.44
CA ASN A 1048 -7.80 -65.48 9.01
C ASN A 1048 -8.25 -64.01 9.24
N HIS A 1049 -9.52 -63.70 8.98
CA HIS A 1049 -10.06 -62.32 8.92
C HIS A 1049 -11.27 -62.09 9.84
N GLY A 1050 -11.71 -63.09 10.60
CA GLY A 1050 -12.94 -63.03 11.42
C GLY A 1050 -12.72 -63.22 12.92
N ILE A 1051 -13.67 -62.70 13.71
CA ILE A 1051 -13.82 -63.06 15.13
C ILE A 1051 -14.58 -64.39 15.21
N ARG A 1052 -14.16 -65.33 16.05
CA ARG A 1052 -14.86 -66.61 16.21
C ARG A 1052 -16.23 -66.37 16.86
N LEU A 1053 -17.28 -67.06 16.39
CA LEU A 1053 -18.65 -66.97 16.93
C LEU A 1053 -18.80 -67.34 18.43
N GLN A 1054 -17.76 -67.95 19.01
CA GLN A 1054 -17.65 -68.29 20.43
C GLN A 1054 -17.05 -67.13 21.26
N ASP A 1055 -16.31 -66.21 20.63
CA ASP A 1055 -15.69 -65.04 21.25
C ASP A 1055 -16.71 -63.88 21.42
N ILE A 1056 -17.95 -64.03 20.95
CA ILE A 1056 -18.97 -62.95 20.89
C ILE A 1056 -20.05 -63.16 21.97
N PRO A 1057 -20.34 -62.15 22.82
CA PRO A 1057 -21.40 -62.23 23.83
C PRO A 1057 -22.78 -62.61 23.25
N PRO A 1058 -23.56 -63.48 23.91
CA PRO A 1058 -24.77 -64.09 23.33
C PRO A 1058 -25.88 -63.08 23.00
N GLU A 1059 -25.96 -61.95 23.72
CA GLU A 1059 -26.92 -60.88 23.46
C GLU A 1059 -26.63 -60.13 22.16
N ARG A 1060 -25.36 -59.76 21.92
CA ARG A 1060 -24.93 -59.06 20.69
C ARG A 1060 -24.89 -60.02 19.49
N ARG A 1061 -24.66 -61.32 19.69
CA ARG A 1061 -24.78 -62.35 18.62
C ARG A 1061 -26.17 -62.38 17.98
N ARG A 1062 -27.25 -62.27 18.77
CA ARG A 1062 -28.62 -62.14 18.26
C ARG A 1062 -28.84 -60.86 17.43
N LYS A 1063 -28.18 -59.75 17.80
CA LYS A 1063 -28.20 -58.49 17.02
C LYS A 1063 -27.52 -58.69 15.65
N LEU A 1064 -26.39 -59.40 15.62
CA LEU A 1064 -25.65 -59.72 14.38
C LEU A 1064 -26.47 -60.64 13.44
N GLU A 1065 -27.07 -61.71 13.98
CA GLU A 1065 -27.95 -62.63 13.21
C GLU A 1065 -29.17 -61.91 12.63
N LYS A 1066 -29.72 -60.91 13.35
CA LYS A 1066 -30.83 -60.07 12.89
C LYS A 1066 -30.42 -59.02 11.84
N ALA A 1067 -29.18 -58.55 11.87
CA ALA A 1067 -28.63 -57.59 10.90
C ALA A 1067 -28.15 -58.25 9.60
N ARG A 1068 -27.79 -59.54 9.63
CA ARG A 1068 -27.37 -60.34 8.46
C ARG A 1068 -28.07 -61.71 8.41
N PRO A 1069 -29.40 -61.75 8.17
CA PRO A 1069 -30.12 -63.00 8.02
C PRO A 1069 -29.55 -63.82 6.85
N GLY A 1070 -29.10 -65.04 7.13
CA GLY A 1070 -28.57 -65.99 6.14
C GLY A 1070 -27.06 -66.20 6.13
N LEU A 1071 -26.24 -65.32 6.72
CA LEU A 1071 -24.77 -65.48 6.68
C LEU A 1071 -24.23 -66.64 7.53
N PHE A 1072 -25.06 -67.22 8.40
CA PHE A 1072 -24.71 -68.29 9.33
C PHE A 1072 -25.55 -69.56 9.14
N SER A 1073 -26.30 -69.67 8.04
CA SER A 1073 -27.04 -70.89 7.69
C SER A 1073 -26.14 -71.88 6.93
N GLY A 1074 -25.26 -72.56 7.65
CA GLY A 1074 -24.40 -73.61 7.13
C GLY A 1074 -24.26 -74.77 8.11
N LYS A 1075 -24.86 -75.90 7.77
CA LYS A 1075 -24.38 -77.25 8.11
C LYS A 1075 -23.63 -77.78 6.89
#